data_AF-A0A221SSN0-F1
#
_entry.id   AF-A0A221SSN0-F1
#
_cell.length_a   1.000
_cell.length_b   1.000
_cell.length_c   1.000
_cell.angle_alpha   90.00
_cell.angle_beta   90.00
_cell.angle_gamma   90.00
#
_symmetry.space_group_name_H-M   'P 1'
#
loop_
_entity.id
_entity.type
_entity.pdbx_description
1 polymer ?
#
loop_
_entity_poly.entity_id
_entity_poly.type
_entity_poly.pdbx_seq_one_letter_code
_entity_poly.pdbx_strand_id
1 'polypeptide(L)'
;MSLTRLPVKMLGDMVSPRALERIFQDAAIARGTTVEALDVPTLEDILKKEVFKRLQLSVPAPLAKKRVSEVLAELMKSTQERMFAGPDAASIATLEESARRFALYFDWPEAQRLRGILGVVRDEEKAGRDVRPLTQEGFSLIGLMERRLEEGLVAQAQDLAELRATFTRVEGLGNRDVRRLETLITQIDEAQGQGTLLPAEVERARDLTFKLRKLLESSVVQPLGGLSPDLDPEVQARVQALEQEHTGKVFSGLEREFAPLLRAREDLEAQRQAFARQQQAGKLSSEALDAWRADLTARRAEVVEGQRQEYLRLEEQLNALQGGADVRVLLDSARMALDSGAMISDELDELRRTVGVLQAGQGAAGELLSLNRDLMALERDARGVPGASEELAPLLADALAAVGRGERIDPAPLWEILERHMGAAAQQRENFDVRAEHVIREYDAVRGLAGETTQRLGRLADTLRAQRRLGAMSAEARERYVQTIVDAEALLAEAQAEHRAAQEVTSTFGQDALSGLLDVFDLGGGDGSGGGLFGALDDAPPSAPASPQADALADDSLESWVVEGGQVVDGSDDPTARRVVDLLAAAQALGLTRVDLGGPQGEWAAHSDGQGGWRVARAATRDPLDRVARPWLETGEV
;
A
#
# COMPACT_ATOMS: atom_id res chain seq x y z
N MET A 1 -0.03 -11.43 -26.91
CA MET A 1 -1.00 -11.23 -25.82
C MET A 1 -2.30 -10.70 -26.40
N SER A 2 -3.46 -11.17 -25.93
CA SER A 2 -4.73 -10.55 -26.32
C SER A 2 -4.76 -9.10 -25.82
N LEU A 3 -5.27 -8.19 -26.64
CA LEU A 3 -5.38 -6.77 -26.27
C LEU A 3 -6.32 -6.56 -25.07
N THR A 4 -7.15 -7.56 -24.75
CA THR A 4 -8.13 -7.54 -23.65
C THR A 4 -7.52 -7.72 -22.25
N ARG A 5 -6.28 -8.24 -22.12
CA ARG A 5 -5.67 -8.52 -20.80
C ARG A 5 -5.47 -7.27 -19.95
N LEU A 6 -5.03 -6.18 -20.56
CA LEU A 6 -4.78 -4.92 -19.84
C LEU A 6 -6.10 -4.32 -19.30
N PRO A 7 -7.17 -4.16 -20.12
CA PRO A 7 -8.48 -3.77 -19.62
C PRO A 7 -9.02 -4.66 -18.51
N VAL A 8 -8.91 -5.99 -18.65
CA VAL A 8 -9.35 -6.95 -17.61
C VAL A 8 -8.59 -6.71 -16.30
N LYS A 9 -7.28 -6.49 -16.36
CA LYS A 9 -6.45 -6.19 -15.18
C LYS A 9 -6.84 -4.87 -14.51
N MET A 10 -7.06 -3.83 -15.30
CA MET A 10 -7.28 -2.46 -14.81
C MET A 10 -8.71 -2.18 -14.36
N LEU A 11 -9.71 -2.90 -14.89
CA LEU A 11 -11.12 -2.75 -14.52
C LEU A 11 -11.61 -3.86 -13.57
N GLY A 12 -10.73 -4.81 -13.23
CA GLY A 12 -11.02 -5.95 -12.37
C GLY A 12 -11.40 -5.58 -10.92
N ASP A 13 -11.27 -4.31 -10.53
CA ASP A 13 -11.76 -3.77 -9.25
C ASP A 13 -13.24 -3.37 -9.29
N MET A 14 -13.77 -3.01 -10.46
CA MET A 14 -15.15 -2.54 -10.63
C MET A 14 -16.09 -3.59 -11.25
N VAL A 15 -15.54 -4.52 -12.02
CA VAL A 15 -16.27 -5.60 -12.70
C VAL A 15 -15.43 -6.86 -12.63
N SER A 16 -16.07 -8.02 -12.44
CA SER A 16 -15.34 -9.28 -12.43
C SER A 16 -14.57 -9.50 -13.74
N PRO A 17 -13.32 -9.99 -13.68
CA PRO A 17 -12.53 -10.36 -14.85
C PRO A 17 -13.29 -11.27 -15.83
N ARG A 18 -14.06 -12.25 -15.33
CA ARG A 18 -14.83 -13.17 -16.18
C ARG A 18 -16.02 -12.49 -16.85
N ALA A 19 -16.70 -11.58 -16.15
CA ALA A 19 -17.78 -10.80 -16.75
C ALA A 19 -17.25 -9.89 -17.88
N LEU A 20 -16.08 -9.26 -17.68
CA LEU A 20 -15.39 -8.49 -18.72
C LEU A 20 -14.98 -9.36 -19.91
N GLU A 21 -14.40 -10.53 -19.67
CA GLU A 21 -14.06 -11.49 -20.73
C GLU A 21 -15.29 -11.88 -21.54
N ARG A 22 -16.43 -12.14 -20.87
CA ARG A 22 -17.70 -12.43 -21.55
C ARG A 22 -18.19 -11.24 -22.39
N ILE A 23 -18.12 -10.02 -21.86
CA ILE A 23 -18.48 -8.81 -22.61
C ILE A 23 -17.60 -8.66 -23.85
N PHE A 24 -16.28 -8.87 -23.74
CA PHE A 24 -15.39 -8.85 -24.89
C PHE A 24 -15.72 -9.94 -25.90
N GLN A 25 -16.08 -11.13 -25.43
CA GLN A 25 -16.47 -12.25 -26.28
C GLN A 25 -17.77 -11.99 -27.02
N ASP A 26 -18.81 -11.53 -26.33
CA ASP A 26 -20.11 -11.18 -26.92
C ASP A 26 -19.97 -10.01 -27.91
N ALA A 27 -19.16 -9.00 -27.55
CA ALA A 27 -18.90 -7.84 -28.40
C ALA A 27 -18.09 -8.18 -29.65
N ALA A 28 -17.15 -9.14 -29.57
CA ALA A 28 -16.42 -9.66 -30.71
C ALA A 28 -17.35 -10.47 -31.64
N ILE A 29 -18.16 -11.37 -31.08
CA ILE A 29 -19.14 -12.17 -31.83
C ILE A 29 -20.12 -11.25 -32.57
N ALA A 30 -20.65 -10.21 -31.91
CA ALA A 30 -21.55 -9.24 -32.52
C ALA A 30 -20.93 -8.47 -33.70
N ARG A 31 -19.59 -8.35 -33.71
CA ARG A 31 -18.79 -7.72 -34.78
C ARG A 31 -18.28 -8.73 -35.81
N GLY A 32 -18.63 -10.02 -35.68
CA GLY A 32 -18.19 -11.08 -36.58
C GLY A 32 -16.71 -11.46 -36.44
N THR A 33 -16.09 -11.10 -35.31
CA THR A 33 -14.68 -11.38 -35.02
C THR A 33 -14.54 -12.28 -33.79
N THR A 34 -13.31 -12.74 -33.51
CA THR A 34 -12.97 -13.43 -32.27
C THR A 34 -12.19 -12.50 -31.35
N VAL A 35 -12.20 -12.78 -30.03
CA VAL A 35 -11.44 -11.99 -29.04
C VAL A 35 -9.95 -11.92 -29.37
N GLU A 36 -9.42 -12.95 -30.02
CA GLU A 36 -8.02 -13.05 -30.46
C GLU A 36 -7.71 -12.16 -31.67
N ALA A 37 -8.71 -11.85 -32.50
CA ALA A 37 -8.57 -11.05 -33.72
C ALA A 37 -8.99 -9.58 -33.55
N LEU A 38 -9.27 -9.14 -32.31
CA LEU A 38 -9.58 -7.74 -32.03
C LEU A 38 -8.36 -6.86 -32.29
N ASP A 39 -8.55 -5.76 -33.00
CA ASP A 39 -7.57 -4.69 -33.16
C ASP A 39 -7.76 -3.59 -32.11
N VAL A 40 -6.78 -2.70 -31.98
CA VAL A 40 -6.80 -1.61 -30.99
C VAL A 40 -8.00 -0.67 -31.18
N PRO A 41 -8.34 -0.22 -32.40
CA PRO A 41 -9.52 0.63 -32.61
C PRO A 41 -10.84 -0.04 -32.24
N THR A 42 -11.01 -1.33 -32.56
CA THR A 42 -12.24 -2.06 -32.20
C THR A 42 -12.33 -2.24 -30.69
N LEU A 43 -11.21 -2.54 -30.03
CA LEU A 43 -11.18 -2.64 -28.57
C LEU A 43 -11.49 -1.29 -27.90
N GLU A 44 -10.98 -0.18 -28.44
CA GLU A 44 -11.32 1.17 -27.98
C GLU A 44 -12.82 1.45 -28.09
N ASP A 45 -13.46 1.04 -29.20
CA ASP A 45 -14.91 1.16 -29.38
C ASP A 45 -15.68 0.32 -28.34
N ILE A 46 -15.26 -0.93 -28.12
CA ILE A 46 -15.87 -1.83 -27.12
C ILE A 46 -15.75 -1.24 -25.71
N LEU A 47 -14.60 -0.66 -25.37
CA LEU A 47 -14.38 -0.02 -24.08
C LEU A 47 -15.28 1.20 -23.88
N LYS A 48 -15.46 2.02 -24.92
CA LYS A 48 -16.26 3.25 -24.86
C LYS A 48 -17.77 3.03 -24.90
N LYS A 49 -18.25 1.93 -25.48
CA LYS A 49 -19.69 1.67 -25.66
C LYS A 49 -20.19 0.58 -24.72
N GLU A 50 -19.75 -0.65 -24.90
CA GLU A 50 -20.25 -1.81 -24.16
C GLU A 50 -19.76 -1.83 -22.72
N VAL A 51 -18.44 -1.70 -22.51
CA VAL A 51 -17.85 -1.74 -21.16
C VAL A 51 -18.27 -0.50 -20.38
N PHE A 52 -18.18 0.70 -20.98
CA PHE A 52 -18.67 1.92 -20.34
C PHE A 52 -20.15 1.84 -19.93
N LYS A 53 -21.03 1.31 -20.79
CA LYS A 53 -22.45 1.12 -20.45
C LYS A 53 -22.64 0.13 -19.31
N ARG A 54 -21.86 -0.97 -19.26
CA ARG A 54 -21.90 -1.91 -18.14
C ARG A 54 -21.43 -1.25 -16.84
N LEU A 55 -20.33 -0.48 -16.88
CA LEU A 55 -19.82 0.25 -15.73
C LEU A 55 -20.82 1.25 -15.17
N GLN A 56 -21.59 1.93 -16.03
CA GLN A 56 -22.63 2.85 -15.57
C GLN A 56 -23.75 2.20 -14.75
N LEU A 57 -23.89 0.86 -14.79
CA LEU A 57 -24.84 0.14 -13.95
C LEU A 57 -24.33 -0.08 -12.52
N SER A 58 -23.01 -0.06 -12.30
CA SER A 58 -22.38 -0.33 -11.00
C SER A 58 -21.69 0.88 -10.37
N VAL A 59 -21.21 1.84 -11.17
CA VAL A 59 -20.48 3.03 -10.70
C VAL A 59 -21.00 4.33 -11.33
N PRO A 60 -20.81 5.50 -10.66
CA PRO A 60 -21.17 6.80 -11.22
C PRO A 60 -20.47 7.09 -12.56
N ALA A 61 -21.17 7.77 -13.47
CA ALA A 61 -20.67 8.08 -14.81
C ALA A 61 -19.30 8.82 -14.85
N PRO A 62 -18.99 9.77 -13.93
CA PRO A 62 -17.67 10.39 -13.89
C PRO A 62 -16.54 9.39 -13.60
N LEU A 63 -16.76 8.47 -12.65
CA LEU A 63 -15.79 7.43 -12.29
C LEU A 63 -15.61 6.43 -13.43
N ALA A 64 -16.72 5.97 -14.03
CA ALA A 64 -16.68 5.10 -15.21
C ALA A 64 -15.88 5.73 -16.36
N LYS A 65 -16.10 7.01 -16.66
CA LYS A 65 -15.40 7.72 -17.74
C LYS A 65 -13.91 7.87 -17.45
N LYS A 66 -13.56 8.28 -16.22
CA LYS A 66 -12.16 8.39 -15.75
C LYS A 66 -11.43 7.05 -15.94
N ARG A 67 -12.01 5.95 -15.43
CA ARG A 67 -11.41 4.61 -15.53
C ARG A 67 -11.25 4.13 -16.97
N VAL A 68 -12.27 4.26 -17.81
CA VAL A 68 -12.14 3.89 -19.24
C VAL A 68 -11.06 4.72 -19.92
N SER A 69 -10.94 6.01 -19.60
CA SER A 69 -9.88 6.85 -20.18
C SER A 69 -8.46 6.47 -19.72
N GLU A 70 -8.29 6.10 -18.45
CA GLU A 70 -7.03 5.59 -17.90
C GLU A 70 -6.61 4.29 -18.61
N VAL A 71 -7.55 3.36 -18.79
CA VAL A 71 -7.32 2.10 -19.52
C VAL A 71 -6.91 2.37 -20.97
N LEU A 72 -7.58 3.30 -21.65
CA LEU A 72 -7.25 3.65 -23.04
C LEU A 72 -5.85 4.28 -23.13
N ALA A 73 -5.49 5.16 -22.19
CA ALA A 73 -4.17 5.78 -22.15
C ALA A 73 -3.07 4.73 -21.97
N GLU A 74 -3.24 3.81 -21.01
CA GLU A 74 -2.26 2.74 -20.77
C GLU A 74 -2.25 1.70 -21.91
N LEU A 75 -3.37 1.48 -22.58
CA LEU A 75 -3.45 0.62 -23.75
C LEU A 75 -2.67 1.21 -24.92
N MET A 76 -2.78 2.51 -25.17
CA MET A 76 -1.99 3.19 -26.19
C MET A 76 -0.50 3.16 -25.85
N LYS A 77 -0.14 3.45 -24.59
CA LYS A 77 1.25 3.41 -24.11
C LYS A 77 1.87 2.02 -24.23
N SER A 78 1.21 0.98 -23.73
CA SER A 78 1.69 -0.41 -23.83
C SER A 78 1.72 -0.93 -25.28
N THR A 79 0.88 -0.38 -26.17
CA THR A 79 0.94 -0.69 -27.61
C THR A 79 2.15 -0.01 -28.25
N GLN A 80 2.46 1.23 -27.87
CA GLN A 80 3.67 1.94 -28.31
C GLN A 80 4.93 1.23 -27.84
N GLU A 81 5.01 0.84 -26.57
CA GLU A 81 6.13 0.08 -26.01
C GLU A 81 6.30 -1.29 -26.68
N ARG A 82 5.20 -1.95 -27.06
CA ARG A 82 5.21 -3.22 -27.81
C ARG A 82 5.65 -3.08 -29.25
N MET A 83 5.44 -1.93 -29.91
CA MET A 83 6.01 -1.73 -31.25
C MET A 83 7.55 -1.76 -31.23
N PHE A 84 8.18 -1.59 -30.06
CA PHE A 84 9.62 -1.71 -29.85
C PHE A 84 10.08 -3.06 -29.26
N ALA A 85 9.16 -3.94 -28.85
CA ALA A 85 9.46 -5.26 -28.27
C ALA A 85 8.82 -6.39 -29.11
N GLY A 86 9.61 -7.35 -29.58
CA GLY A 86 9.15 -8.42 -30.48
C GLY A 86 8.05 -9.34 -29.92
N PRO A 87 7.44 -10.21 -30.76
CA PRO A 87 6.15 -10.85 -30.49
C PRO A 87 6.10 -11.94 -29.39
N ASP A 88 7.24 -12.37 -28.83
CA ASP A 88 7.36 -13.60 -28.00
C ASP A 88 7.26 -13.39 -26.47
N ALA A 89 6.39 -12.47 -26.02
CA ALA A 89 6.32 -12.09 -24.60
C ALA A 89 5.47 -13.01 -23.68
N ALA A 90 4.96 -14.15 -24.15
CA ALA A 90 4.10 -15.04 -23.36
C ALA A 90 4.36 -16.53 -23.65
N SER A 91 5.62 -16.94 -23.54
CA SER A 91 6.02 -18.34 -23.63
C SER A 91 5.95 -19.05 -22.27
N ILE A 92 5.93 -20.38 -22.27
CA ILE A 92 6.06 -21.18 -21.03
C ILE A 92 7.32 -20.76 -20.26
N ALA A 93 8.42 -20.46 -20.96
CA ALA A 93 9.65 -19.96 -20.35
C ALA A 93 9.44 -18.63 -19.58
N THR A 94 8.64 -17.70 -20.11
CA THR A 94 8.31 -16.46 -19.37
C THR A 94 7.45 -16.73 -18.13
N LEU A 95 6.54 -17.71 -18.19
CA LEU A 95 5.73 -18.11 -17.05
C LEU A 95 6.60 -18.77 -15.96
N GLU A 96 7.52 -19.66 -16.36
CA GLU A 96 8.47 -20.30 -15.44
C GLU A 96 9.41 -19.30 -14.77
N GLU A 97 9.95 -18.34 -15.52
CA GLU A 97 10.80 -17.30 -14.96
C GLU A 97 10.04 -16.44 -13.95
N SER A 98 8.82 -16.02 -14.31
CA SER A 98 7.95 -15.25 -13.42
C SER A 98 7.59 -16.03 -12.14
N ALA A 99 7.39 -17.34 -12.26
CA ALA A 99 7.10 -18.22 -11.13
C ALA A 99 8.28 -18.35 -10.14
N ARG A 100 9.54 -18.24 -10.61
CA ARG A 100 10.73 -18.36 -9.74
C ARG A 100 10.79 -17.26 -8.67
N ARG A 101 10.29 -16.06 -8.97
CA ARG A 101 10.22 -14.94 -8.00
C ARG A 101 9.41 -15.32 -6.75
N PHE A 102 8.44 -16.22 -6.90
CA PHE A 102 7.55 -16.65 -5.82
C PHE A 102 8.00 -17.96 -5.14
N ALA A 103 9.21 -18.45 -5.43
CA ALA A 103 9.71 -19.71 -4.84
C ALA A 103 9.76 -19.68 -3.30
N LEU A 104 10.00 -18.52 -2.70
CA LEU A 104 10.05 -18.31 -1.25
C LEU A 104 8.66 -18.38 -0.58
N TYR A 105 7.58 -18.25 -1.35
CA TYR A 105 6.20 -18.21 -0.84
C TYR A 105 5.47 -19.54 -1.09
N PHE A 106 6.15 -20.66 -0.83
CA PHE A 106 5.59 -21.99 -1.10
C PHE A 106 4.32 -22.28 -0.30
N ASP A 107 4.15 -21.69 0.88
CA ASP A 107 2.96 -21.86 1.70
C ASP A 107 1.71 -21.16 1.13
N TRP A 108 1.85 -20.37 0.06
CA TRP A 108 0.71 -19.72 -0.57
C TRP A 108 -0.06 -20.69 -1.47
N PRO A 109 -1.39 -20.80 -1.34
CA PRO A 109 -2.20 -21.70 -2.16
C PRO A 109 -2.10 -21.34 -3.65
N GLU A 110 -1.98 -20.06 -3.98
CA GLU A 110 -1.77 -19.59 -5.36
C GLU A 110 -0.44 -20.10 -5.95
N ALA A 111 0.62 -20.14 -5.14
CA ALA A 111 1.94 -20.62 -5.57
C ALA A 111 1.92 -22.13 -5.81
N GLN A 112 1.21 -22.89 -4.98
CA GLN A 112 1.05 -24.34 -5.16
C GLN A 112 0.21 -24.66 -6.41
N ARG A 113 -0.89 -23.93 -6.63
CA ARG A 113 -1.67 -24.06 -7.87
C ARG A 113 -0.86 -23.72 -9.11
N LEU A 114 -0.03 -22.66 -9.07
CA LEU A 114 0.85 -22.30 -10.19
C LEU A 114 1.85 -23.43 -10.50
N ARG A 115 2.39 -24.11 -9.50
CA ARG A 115 3.27 -25.28 -9.73
C ARG A 115 2.53 -26.46 -10.33
N GLY A 116 1.32 -26.75 -9.86
CA GLY A 116 0.44 -27.76 -10.47
C GLY A 116 0.18 -27.46 -11.95
N ILE A 117 -0.16 -26.21 -12.27
CA ILE A 117 -0.32 -25.73 -13.64
C ILE A 117 0.96 -25.94 -14.44
N LEU A 118 2.13 -25.52 -13.93
CA LEU A 118 3.41 -25.70 -14.63
C LEU A 118 3.75 -27.18 -14.88
N GLY A 119 3.42 -28.06 -13.94
CA GLY A 119 3.56 -29.51 -14.10
C GLY A 119 2.71 -30.03 -15.25
N VAL A 120 1.41 -29.72 -15.25
CA VAL A 120 0.48 -30.16 -16.29
C VAL A 120 0.78 -29.53 -17.64
N VAL A 121 1.17 -28.26 -17.69
CA VAL A 121 1.58 -27.56 -18.93
C VAL A 121 2.75 -28.28 -19.60
N ARG A 122 3.77 -28.70 -18.84
CA ARG A 122 4.91 -29.45 -19.38
C ARG A 122 4.50 -30.79 -19.97
N ASP A 123 3.53 -31.47 -19.37
CA ASP A 123 3.06 -32.77 -19.84
C ASP A 123 2.11 -32.65 -21.05
N GLU A 124 1.28 -31.62 -21.08
CA GLU A 124 0.41 -31.29 -22.22
C GLU A 124 1.21 -30.78 -23.43
N GLU A 125 2.28 -30.00 -23.21
CA GLU A 125 3.20 -29.56 -24.27
C GLU A 125 3.92 -30.76 -24.91
N LYS A 126 4.43 -31.68 -24.11
CA LYS A 126 5.03 -32.94 -24.61
C LYS A 126 4.02 -33.79 -25.40
N ALA A 127 2.74 -33.72 -25.02
CA ALA A 127 1.65 -34.40 -25.71
C ALA A 127 1.13 -33.64 -26.95
N GLY A 128 1.68 -32.46 -27.27
CA GLY A 128 1.27 -31.64 -28.41
C GLY A 128 -0.14 -31.03 -28.29
N ARG A 129 -0.65 -30.88 -27.06
CA ARG A 129 -1.98 -30.31 -26.77
C ARG A 129 -1.90 -28.79 -26.53
N ASP A 130 -3.05 -28.12 -26.62
CA ASP A 130 -3.12 -26.67 -26.44
C ASP A 130 -2.94 -26.28 -24.97
N VAL A 131 -1.80 -25.66 -24.66
CA VAL A 131 -1.41 -25.21 -23.32
C VAL A 131 -1.80 -23.76 -23.02
N ARG A 132 -2.36 -23.03 -24.00
CA ARG A 132 -2.73 -21.62 -23.86
C ARG A 132 -3.66 -21.35 -22.66
N PRO A 133 -4.76 -22.10 -22.41
CA PRO A 133 -5.65 -21.80 -21.30
C PRO A 133 -4.94 -21.94 -19.93
N LEU A 134 -4.13 -22.98 -19.77
CA LEU A 134 -3.34 -23.20 -18.55
C LEU A 134 -2.28 -22.11 -18.34
N THR A 135 -1.64 -21.68 -19.43
CA THR A 135 -0.64 -20.60 -19.38
C THR A 135 -1.29 -19.27 -18.98
N GLN A 136 -2.50 -18.99 -19.49
CA GLN A 136 -3.27 -17.80 -19.12
C GLN A 136 -3.65 -17.82 -17.63
N GLU A 137 -4.15 -18.95 -17.14
CA GLU A 137 -4.45 -19.13 -15.71
C GLU A 137 -3.23 -18.91 -14.83
N GLY A 138 -2.07 -19.49 -15.21
CA GLY A 138 -0.82 -19.30 -14.47
C GLY A 138 -0.40 -17.83 -14.37
N PHE A 139 -0.55 -17.07 -15.46
CA PHE A 139 -0.29 -15.64 -15.46
C PHE A 139 -1.26 -14.82 -14.61
N SER A 140 -2.53 -15.24 -14.52
CA SER A 140 -3.51 -14.63 -13.63
C SER A 140 -3.16 -14.87 -12.16
N LEU A 141 -2.68 -16.07 -11.81
CA LEU A 141 -2.18 -16.38 -10.46
C LEU A 141 -0.95 -15.54 -10.10
N ILE A 142 -0.02 -15.34 -11.05
CA ILE A 142 1.11 -14.44 -10.82
C ILE A 142 0.62 -13.03 -10.49
N GLY A 143 -0.33 -12.47 -11.25
CA GLY A 143 -0.87 -11.14 -10.96
C GLY A 143 -1.55 -11.05 -9.57
N LEU A 144 -2.19 -12.13 -9.13
CA LEU A 144 -2.75 -12.22 -7.77
C LEU A 144 -1.67 -12.24 -6.69
N MET A 145 -0.61 -13.04 -6.88
CA MET A 145 0.52 -13.11 -5.95
C MET A 145 1.34 -11.81 -5.91
N GLU A 146 1.51 -11.13 -7.04
CA GLU A 146 2.14 -9.80 -7.12
C GLU A 146 1.39 -8.80 -6.26
N ARG A 147 0.06 -8.73 -6.40
CA ARG A 147 -0.79 -7.86 -5.58
C ARG A 147 -0.65 -8.18 -4.09
N ARG A 148 -0.73 -9.47 -3.73
CA ARG A 148 -0.58 -9.91 -2.33
C ARG A 148 0.79 -9.52 -1.77
N LEU A 149 1.84 -9.65 -2.58
CA LEU A 149 3.19 -9.23 -2.20
C LEU A 149 3.28 -7.72 -1.98
N GLU A 150 2.75 -6.91 -2.90
CA GLU A 150 2.72 -5.45 -2.78
C GLU A 150 1.96 -4.99 -1.53
N GLU A 151 0.77 -5.56 -1.28
CA GLU A 151 0.00 -5.29 -0.05
C GLU A 151 0.79 -5.66 1.22
N GLY A 152 1.44 -6.83 1.22
CA GLY A 152 2.30 -7.27 2.32
C GLY A 152 3.49 -6.34 2.54
N LEU A 153 4.12 -5.84 1.47
CA LEU A 153 5.27 -4.95 1.56
C LEU A 153 4.89 -3.58 2.10
N VAL A 154 3.68 -3.10 1.80
CA VAL A 154 3.16 -1.86 2.40
C VAL A 154 2.92 -2.05 3.89
N ALA A 155 2.34 -3.18 4.31
CA ALA A 155 2.15 -3.49 5.72
C ALA A 155 3.50 -3.61 6.45
N GLN A 156 4.47 -4.33 5.88
CA GLN A 156 5.81 -4.48 6.44
C GLN A 156 6.54 -3.13 6.53
N ALA A 157 6.38 -2.22 5.56
CA ALA A 157 6.95 -0.88 5.61
C ALA A 157 6.35 -0.04 6.75
N GLN A 158 5.04 -0.13 6.95
CA GLN A 158 4.37 0.52 8.07
C GLN A 158 4.91 -0.03 9.41
N ASP A 159 5.02 -1.34 9.54
CA ASP A 159 5.57 -1.99 10.72
C ASP A 159 7.01 -1.59 11.00
N LEU A 160 7.85 -1.54 9.97
CA LEU A 160 9.24 -1.10 10.08
C LEU A 160 9.32 0.35 10.57
N ALA A 161 8.44 1.24 10.10
CA ALA A 161 8.39 2.62 10.56
C ALA A 161 7.98 2.71 12.04
N GLU A 162 7.02 1.90 12.49
CA GLU A 162 6.61 1.81 13.90
C GLU A 162 7.71 1.24 14.80
N LEU A 163 8.40 0.19 14.33
CA LEU A 163 9.51 -0.44 15.05
C LEU A 163 10.67 0.55 15.22
N ARG A 164 11.06 1.28 14.18
CA ARG A 164 12.09 2.33 14.23
C ARG A 164 11.74 3.43 15.22
N ALA A 165 10.51 3.95 15.13
CA ALA A 165 10.03 4.99 16.03
C ALA A 165 10.10 4.56 17.50
N THR A 166 9.80 3.28 17.76
CA THR A 166 9.85 2.75 19.11
C THR A 166 11.28 2.51 19.58
N PHE A 167 12.13 2.01 18.68
CA PHE A 167 13.54 1.72 18.97
C PHE A 167 14.25 2.95 19.54
N THR A 168 14.04 4.13 18.95
CA THR A 168 14.59 5.41 19.45
C THR A 168 14.22 5.70 20.91
N ARG A 169 13.07 5.20 21.40
CA ARG A 169 12.66 5.38 22.80
C ARG A 169 13.30 4.37 23.74
N VAL A 170 13.62 3.17 23.27
CA VAL A 170 14.12 2.05 24.09
C VAL A 170 15.63 1.82 23.96
N GLU A 171 16.31 2.46 23.02
CA GLU A 171 17.75 2.29 22.77
C GLU A 171 18.62 2.59 24.01
N GLY A 172 18.17 3.52 24.85
CA GLY A 172 18.84 3.89 26.11
C GLY A 172 18.88 2.78 27.17
N LEU A 173 18.09 1.70 27.04
CA LEU A 173 18.11 0.57 27.97
C LEU A 173 19.39 -0.29 27.85
N GLY A 174 20.09 -0.24 26.71
CA GLY A 174 21.40 -0.87 26.50
C GLY A 174 21.48 -2.41 26.66
N ASN A 175 20.33 -3.10 26.76
CA ASN A 175 20.28 -4.53 27.05
C ASN A 175 20.47 -5.42 25.79
N ARG A 176 20.60 -6.74 25.98
CA ARG A 176 20.76 -7.71 24.88
C ARG A 176 19.57 -7.71 23.90
N ASP A 177 18.36 -7.47 24.41
CA ASP A 177 17.13 -7.48 23.61
C ASP A 177 17.04 -6.25 22.70
N VAL A 178 17.59 -5.10 23.10
CA VAL A 178 17.74 -3.90 22.24
C VAL A 178 18.63 -4.20 21.05
N ARG A 179 19.81 -4.82 21.25
CA ARG A 179 20.71 -5.21 20.15
C ARG A 179 20.05 -6.22 19.20
N ARG A 180 19.25 -7.14 19.76
CA ARG A 180 18.50 -8.12 18.96
C ARG A 180 17.41 -7.43 18.13
N LEU A 181 16.70 -6.46 18.71
CA LEU A 181 15.70 -5.66 18.00
C LEU A 181 16.35 -4.84 16.87
N GLU A 182 17.49 -4.19 17.13
CA GLU A 182 18.27 -3.48 16.11
C GLU A 182 18.65 -4.40 14.93
N THR A 183 19.16 -5.60 15.24
CA THR A 183 19.50 -6.60 14.21
C THR A 183 18.29 -6.99 13.37
N LEU A 184 17.13 -7.22 14.01
CA LEU A 184 15.89 -7.54 13.29
C LEU A 184 15.40 -6.37 12.43
N ILE A 185 15.47 -5.14 12.93
CA ILE A 185 15.10 -3.94 12.16
C ILE A 185 15.97 -3.83 10.90
N THR A 186 17.28 -4.04 11.00
CA THR A 186 18.17 -4.04 9.84
C THR A 186 17.84 -5.15 8.85
N GLN A 187 17.58 -6.37 9.33
CA GLN A 187 17.18 -7.49 8.47
C GLN A 187 15.86 -7.23 7.72
N ILE A 188 14.87 -6.67 8.41
CA ILE A 188 13.57 -6.32 7.82
C ILE A 188 13.74 -5.19 6.81
N ASP A 189 14.57 -4.19 7.08
CA ASP A 189 14.85 -3.08 6.16
C ASP A 189 15.57 -3.55 4.88
N GLU A 190 16.58 -4.41 5.02
CA GLU A 190 17.27 -5.02 3.88
C GLU A 190 16.29 -5.83 3.01
N ALA A 191 15.44 -6.65 3.64
CA ALA A 191 14.43 -7.42 2.92
C ALA A 191 13.37 -6.54 2.26
N GLN A 192 12.95 -5.45 2.92
CA GLN A 192 12.05 -4.46 2.36
C GLN A 192 12.66 -3.81 1.10
N GLY A 193 13.94 -3.45 1.15
CA GLY A 193 14.67 -2.92 -0.02
C GLY A 193 14.78 -3.92 -1.17
N GLN A 194 14.83 -5.22 -0.86
CA GLN A 194 14.82 -6.31 -1.84
C GLN A 194 13.40 -6.71 -2.28
N GLY A 195 12.35 -6.12 -1.72
CA GLY A 195 10.96 -6.47 -2.04
C GLY A 195 10.55 -7.87 -1.57
N THR A 196 11.10 -8.34 -0.44
CA THR A 196 10.84 -9.65 0.16
C THR A 196 10.12 -9.50 1.51
N LEU A 197 9.14 -10.37 1.78
CA LEU A 197 8.41 -10.38 3.05
C LEU A 197 9.11 -11.26 4.09
N LEU A 198 9.22 -10.72 5.30
CA LEU A 198 9.77 -11.40 6.49
C LEU A 198 8.75 -11.34 7.66
N PRO A 199 7.59 -12.00 7.53
CA PRO A 199 6.52 -11.89 8.52
C PRO A 199 6.94 -12.41 9.90
N ALA A 200 7.74 -13.48 9.97
CA ALA A 200 8.20 -14.05 11.23
C ALA A 200 9.19 -13.13 11.96
N GLU A 201 10.05 -12.43 11.23
CA GLU A 201 10.98 -11.44 11.76
C GLU A 201 10.23 -10.22 12.30
N VAL A 202 9.21 -9.74 11.56
CA VAL A 202 8.35 -8.63 12.00
C VAL A 202 7.63 -8.98 13.31
N GLU A 203 7.03 -10.18 13.42
CA GLU A 203 6.39 -10.61 14.67
C GLU A 203 7.40 -10.72 15.83
N ARG A 204 8.57 -11.30 15.60
CA ARG A 204 9.63 -11.36 16.62
C ARG A 204 10.09 -9.96 17.06
N ALA A 205 10.18 -9.02 16.13
CA ALA A 205 10.53 -7.64 16.43
C ALA A 205 9.42 -6.95 17.25
N ARG A 206 8.14 -7.18 16.92
CA ARG A 206 6.99 -6.69 17.69
C ARG A 206 6.98 -7.23 19.12
N ASP A 207 7.21 -8.52 19.31
CA ASP A 207 7.28 -9.15 20.64
C ASP A 207 8.41 -8.57 21.50
N LEU A 208 9.59 -8.38 20.92
CA LEU A 208 10.73 -7.76 21.61
C LEU A 208 10.42 -6.30 21.95
N THR A 209 9.80 -5.57 21.02
CA THR A 209 9.39 -4.19 21.21
C THR A 209 8.42 -4.05 22.38
N PHE A 210 7.41 -4.92 22.46
CA PHE A 210 6.49 -4.97 23.59
C PHE A 210 7.21 -5.23 24.92
N LYS A 211 8.09 -6.24 24.96
CA LYS A 211 8.89 -6.57 26.16
C LYS A 211 9.73 -5.38 26.62
N LEU A 212 10.39 -4.69 25.69
CA LEU A 212 11.24 -3.54 25.97
C LEU A 212 10.43 -2.33 26.47
N ARG A 213 9.28 -2.02 25.85
CA ARG A 213 8.37 -0.97 26.34
C ARG A 213 7.88 -1.27 27.76
N LYS A 214 7.45 -2.51 28.02
CA LYS A 214 7.02 -2.94 29.34
C LYS A 214 8.14 -2.78 30.38
N LEU A 215 9.37 -3.15 30.03
CA LEU A 215 10.53 -2.96 30.89
C LEU A 215 10.81 -1.47 31.15
N LEU A 216 10.73 -0.61 30.14
CA LEU A 216 10.91 0.83 30.28
C LEU A 216 9.90 1.44 31.26
N GLU A 217 8.61 1.18 31.06
CA GLU A 217 7.55 1.66 31.96
C GLU A 217 7.72 1.14 33.39
N SER A 218 8.11 -0.13 33.55
CA SER A 218 8.35 -0.73 34.87
C SER A 218 9.64 -0.24 35.57
N SER A 219 10.65 0.18 34.81
CA SER A 219 11.96 0.59 35.34
C SER A 219 12.02 2.08 35.70
N VAL A 220 11.20 2.93 35.08
CA VAL A 220 11.12 4.37 35.40
C VAL A 220 10.69 4.63 36.86
N VAL A 221 10.17 3.63 37.56
CA VAL A 221 9.56 3.77 38.90
C VAL A 221 10.26 2.99 40.01
N GLN A 222 11.42 2.34 39.79
CA GLN A 222 12.21 1.85 40.94
C GLN A 222 12.85 3.04 41.67
N PRO A 223 12.39 3.44 42.87
CA PRO A 223 13.01 4.53 43.59
C PRO A 223 14.34 4.01 44.15
N LEU A 224 15.38 4.84 44.08
CA LEU A 224 16.60 4.72 44.90
C LEU A 224 16.22 4.90 46.38
N GLY A 225 15.51 3.95 46.99
CA GLY A 225 14.91 4.18 48.30
C GLY A 225 13.94 3.12 48.84
N GLY A 226 14.18 1.82 48.60
CA GLY A 226 13.95 0.72 49.56
C GLY A 226 12.65 0.58 50.37
N LEU A 227 11.49 1.14 49.99
CA LEU A 227 10.22 0.91 50.69
C LEU A 227 9.12 0.43 49.74
N SER A 228 8.93 -0.90 49.71
CA SER A 228 7.81 -1.71 49.18
C SER A 228 7.42 -1.63 47.69
N PRO A 229 6.87 -2.72 47.10
CA PRO A 229 6.88 -2.99 45.66
C PRO A 229 5.54 -2.75 44.95
N ASP A 230 4.73 -1.79 45.40
CA ASP A 230 3.51 -1.42 44.67
C ASP A 230 3.88 -0.38 43.62
N LEU A 231 3.78 -0.78 42.34
CA LEU A 231 3.89 0.13 41.20
C LEU A 231 2.85 1.27 41.37
N ASP A 232 3.23 2.48 40.97
CA ASP A 232 2.29 3.61 40.88
C ASP A 232 1.04 3.20 40.07
N PRO A 233 -0.20 3.46 40.54
CA PRO A 233 -1.42 3.11 39.82
C PRO A 233 -1.46 3.64 38.38
N GLU A 234 -0.82 4.77 38.08
CA GLU A 234 -0.76 5.30 36.72
C GLU A 234 0.13 4.44 35.80
N VAL A 235 1.26 3.95 36.32
CA VAL A 235 2.18 3.05 35.59
C VAL A 235 1.53 1.69 35.39
N GLN A 236 0.82 1.20 36.41
CA GLN A 236 0.07 -0.05 36.30
C GLN A 236 -1.02 0.05 35.21
N ALA A 237 -1.71 1.19 35.10
CA ALA A 237 -2.68 1.42 34.03
C ALA A 237 -2.02 1.46 32.64
N ARG A 238 -0.84 2.09 32.49
CA ARG A 238 -0.08 2.12 31.23
C ARG A 238 0.42 0.74 30.81
N VAL A 239 0.95 -0.04 31.75
CA VAL A 239 1.38 -1.42 31.49
C VAL A 239 0.19 -2.30 31.09
N GLN A 240 -0.95 -2.16 31.76
CA GLN A 240 -2.19 -2.86 31.39
C GLN A 240 -2.67 -2.46 29.99
N ALA A 241 -2.62 -1.17 29.63
CA ALA A 241 -2.97 -0.73 28.28
C ALA A 241 -2.05 -1.33 27.21
N LEU A 242 -0.74 -1.37 27.45
CA LEU A 242 0.22 -2.03 26.56
C LEU A 242 -0.05 -3.53 26.44
N GLU A 243 -0.40 -4.20 27.54
CA GLU A 243 -0.76 -5.62 27.54
C GLU A 243 -2.04 -5.89 26.73
N GLN A 244 -3.06 -5.03 26.85
CA GLN A 244 -4.29 -5.14 26.06
C GLN A 244 -4.03 -4.88 24.57
N GLU A 245 -3.19 -3.89 24.23
CA GLU A 245 -2.79 -3.62 22.85
C GLU A 245 -2.07 -4.83 22.23
N HIS A 246 -1.08 -5.40 22.95
CA HIS A 246 -0.34 -6.56 22.49
C HIS A 246 -1.23 -7.79 22.34
N THR A 247 -2.07 -8.06 23.34
CA THR A 247 -3.04 -9.17 23.33
C THR A 247 -4.00 -9.04 22.14
N GLY A 248 -4.48 -7.82 21.86
CA GLY A 248 -5.33 -7.57 20.70
C GLY A 248 -4.63 -7.85 19.37
N LYS A 249 -3.38 -7.43 19.23
CA LYS A 249 -2.56 -7.73 18.03
C LYS A 249 -2.35 -9.24 17.86
N VAL A 250 -2.04 -9.96 18.93
CA VAL A 250 -1.87 -11.42 18.90
C VAL A 250 -3.17 -12.11 18.52
N PHE A 251 -4.31 -11.67 19.08
CA PHE A 251 -5.62 -12.21 18.74
C PHE A 251 -5.94 -12.04 17.25
N SER A 252 -5.77 -10.83 16.70
CA SER A 252 -5.97 -10.59 15.26
C SER A 252 -4.98 -11.38 14.38
N GLY A 253 -3.76 -11.62 14.87
CA GLY A 253 -2.80 -12.51 14.22
C GLY A 253 -3.31 -13.95 14.13
N LEU A 254 -3.85 -14.49 15.22
CA LEU A 254 -4.44 -15.83 15.27
C LEU A 254 -5.69 -15.95 14.39
N GLU A 255 -6.55 -14.94 14.38
CA GLU A 255 -7.73 -14.91 13.50
C GLU A 255 -7.32 -15.02 12.03
N ARG A 256 -6.25 -14.33 11.64
CA ARG A 256 -5.72 -14.37 10.27
C ARG A 256 -5.07 -15.71 9.93
N GLU A 257 -4.22 -16.22 10.82
CA GLU A 257 -3.50 -17.49 10.62
C GLU A 257 -4.46 -18.68 10.50
N PHE A 258 -5.50 -18.73 11.34
CA PHE A 258 -6.45 -19.83 11.41
C PHE A 258 -7.78 -19.54 10.70
N ALA A 259 -7.87 -18.49 9.88
CA ALA A 259 -9.08 -18.13 9.14
C ALA A 259 -9.71 -19.31 8.33
N PRO A 260 -8.94 -20.19 7.65
CA PRO A 260 -9.53 -21.36 6.98
C PRO A 260 -10.18 -22.35 7.95
N LEU A 261 -9.59 -22.55 9.13
CA LEU A 261 -10.11 -23.46 10.16
C LEU A 261 -11.38 -22.90 10.79
N LEU A 262 -11.37 -21.61 11.13
CA LEU A 262 -12.52 -20.92 11.75
C LEU A 262 -13.75 -20.95 10.81
N ARG A 263 -13.54 -20.77 9.50
CA ARG A 263 -14.63 -20.89 8.51
C ARG A 263 -15.16 -22.31 8.37
N ALA A 264 -14.28 -23.31 8.44
CA ALA A 264 -14.68 -24.71 8.32
C ALA A 264 -15.42 -25.25 9.55
N ARG A 265 -15.35 -24.55 10.70
CA ARG A 265 -15.86 -25.02 11.99
C ARG A 265 -16.62 -23.96 12.77
N GLU A 266 -17.94 -24.08 12.76
CA GLU A 266 -18.85 -23.18 13.47
C GLU A 266 -18.57 -23.07 14.98
N ASP A 267 -18.12 -24.15 15.62
CA ASP A 267 -17.84 -24.14 17.06
C ASP A 267 -16.59 -23.32 17.42
N LEU A 268 -15.60 -23.25 16.52
CA LEU A 268 -14.41 -22.40 16.69
C LEU A 268 -14.72 -20.95 16.37
N GLU A 269 -15.59 -20.70 15.40
CA GLU A 269 -16.11 -19.36 15.11
C GLU A 269 -16.88 -18.80 16.31
N ALA A 270 -17.69 -19.62 16.99
CA ALA A 270 -18.35 -19.22 18.23
C ALA A 270 -17.34 -18.87 19.35
N GLN A 271 -16.25 -19.63 19.47
CA GLN A 271 -15.17 -19.31 20.42
C GLN A 271 -14.45 -18.00 20.06
N ARG A 272 -14.13 -17.78 18.78
CA ARG A 272 -13.55 -16.53 18.28
C ARG A 272 -14.43 -15.33 18.65
N GLN A 273 -15.74 -15.42 18.43
CA GLN A 273 -16.67 -14.36 18.81
C GLN A 273 -16.70 -14.10 20.33
N ALA A 274 -16.56 -15.15 21.15
CA ALA A 274 -16.45 -14.98 22.60
C ALA A 274 -15.16 -14.25 23.00
N PHE A 275 -14.02 -14.59 22.39
CA PHE A 275 -12.76 -13.89 22.60
C PHE A 275 -12.79 -12.44 22.11
N ALA A 276 -13.42 -12.16 20.97
CA ALA A 276 -13.62 -10.80 20.47
C ALA A 276 -14.41 -9.93 21.47
N ARG A 277 -15.45 -10.48 22.11
CA ARG A 277 -16.18 -9.77 23.19
C ARG A 277 -15.31 -9.54 24.43
N GLN A 278 -14.45 -10.49 24.79
CA GLN A 278 -13.51 -10.33 25.92
C GLN A 278 -12.44 -9.27 25.63
N GLN A 279 -11.94 -9.20 24.40
CA GLN A 279 -11.00 -8.17 23.95
C GLN A 279 -11.64 -6.77 24.02
N GLN A 280 -12.85 -6.61 23.50
CA GLN A 280 -13.61 -5.35 23.60
C GLN A 280 -13.85 -4.93 25.06
N ALA A 281 -14.01 -5.89 25.97
CA ALA A 281 -14.15 -5.65 27.39
C ALA A 281 -12.82 -5.44 28.14
N GLY A 282 -11.67 -5.53 27.47
CA GLY A 282 -10.34 -5.42 28.09
C GLY A 282 -10.02 -6.53 29.10
N LYS A 283 -10.62 -7.72 28.94
CA LYS A 283 -10.49 -8.87 29.85
C LYS A 283 -9.74 -10.05 29.24
N LEU A 284 -9.27 -9.89 28.01
CA LEU A 284 -8.54 -10.94 27.32
C LEU A 284 -7.13 -11.07 27.92
N SER A 285 -6.75 -12.30 28.27
CA SER A 285 -5.43 -12.60 28.85
C SER A 285 -4.54 -13.31 27.83
N SER A 286 -3.22 -13.07 27.90
CA SER A 286 -2.23 -13.79 27.09
C SER A 286 -2.30 -15.31 27.25
N GLU A 287 -2.48 -15.82 28.48
CA GLU A 287 -2.57 -17.26 28.76
C GLU A 287 -3.74 -17.92 28.02
N ALA A 288 -4.89 -17.25 27.99
CA ALA A 288 -6.06 -17.74 27.26
C ALA A 288 -5.83 -17.76 25.74
N LEU A 289 -5.10 -16.78 25.19
CA LEU A 289 -4.71 -16.78 23.78
C LEU A 289 -3.69 -17.86 23.44
N ASP A 290 -2.72 -18.11 24.31
CA ASP A 290 -1.73 -19.17 24.11
C ASP A 290 -2.39 -20.56 24.18
N ALA A 291 -3.32 -20.76 25.11
CA ALA A 291 -4.13 -21.97 25.18
C ALA A 291 -5.01 -22.13 23.92
N TRP A 292 -5.63 -21.05 23.45
CA TRP A 292 -6.44 -21.07 22.23
C TRP A 292 -5.60 -21.35 20.99
N ARG A 293 -4.41 -20.75 20.86
CA ARG A 293 -3.43 -21.06 19.80
C ARG A 293 -3.09 -22.55 19.79
N ALA A 294 -2.81 -23.14 20.95
CA ALA A 294 -2.51 -24.57 21.06
C ALA A 294 -3.70 -25.45 20.63
N ASP A 295 -4.92 -25.10 21.05
CA ASP A 295 -6.15 -25.80 20.63
C ASP A 295 -6.40 -25.69 19.12
N LEU A 296 -6.29 -24.48 18.55
CA LEU A 296 -6.40 -24.25 17.11
C LEU A 296 -5.36 -25.04 16.32
N THR A 297 -4.12 -25.12 16.81
CA THR A 297 -3.05 -25.89 16.16
C THR A 297 -3.35 -27.38 16.16
N ALA A 298 -3.81 -27.94 17.29
CA ALA A 298 -4.20 -29.35 17.38
C ALA A 298 -5.38 -29.67 16.47
N ARG A 299 -6.44 -28.85 16.51
CA ARG A 299 -7.62 -29.03 15.65
C ARG A 299 -7.31 -28.89 14.17
N ARG A 300 -6.39 -27.98 13.80
CA ARG A 300 -5.92 -27.86 12.42
C ARG A 300 -5.27 -29.17 11.97
N ALA A 301 -4.40 -29.77 12.79
CA ALA A 301 -3.75 -31.03 12.46
C ALA A 301 -4.77 -32.18 12.27
N GLU A 302 -5.77 -32.27 13.15
CA GLU A 302 -6.86 -33.26 13.03
C GLU A 302 -7.65 -33.09 11.72
N VAL A 303 -8.02 -31.85 11.39
CA VAL A 303 -8.78 -31.56 10.17
C VAL A 303 -7.95 -31.86 8.93
N VAL A 304 -6.68 -31.44 8.88
CA VAL A 304 -5.78 -31.72 7.75
C VAL A 304 -5.63 -33.22 7.52
N GLU A 305 -5.51 -34.03 8.57
CA GLU A 305 -5.43 -35.48 8.42
C GLU A 305 -6.72 -36.09 7.87
N GLY A 306 -7.89 -35.62 8.34
CA GLY A 306 -9.18 -36.01 7.76
C GLY A 306 -9.30 -35.62 6.28
N GLN A 307 -8.81 -34.43 5.92
CA GLN A 307 -8.78 -33.93 4.54
C GLN A 307 -7.85 -34.76 3.64
N ARG A 308 -6.70 -35.23 4.14
CA ARG A 308 -5.83 -36.16 3.39
C ARG A 308 -6.55 -37.46 3.03
N GLN A 309 -7.27 -38.04 3.98
CA GLN A 309 -8.01 -39.27 3.75
C GLN A 309 -9.16 -39.08 2.75
N GLU A 310 -9.85 -37.94 2.83
CA GLU A 310 -10.89 -37.60 1.86
C GLU A 310 -10.32 -37.35 0.46
N TYR A 311 -9.21 -36.60 0.36
CA TYR A 311 -8.51 -36.36 -0.90
C TYR A 311 -8.19 -37.66 -1.63
N LEU A 312 -7.58 -38.64 -0.93
CA LEU A 312 -7.21 -39.93 -1.53
C LEU A 312 -8.43 -40.67 -2.09
N ARG A 313 -9.57 -40.62 -1.38
CA ARG A 313 -10.83 -41.21 -1.86
C ARG A 313 -11.34 -40.51 -3.13
N LEU A 314 -11.30 -39.18 -3.17
CA LEU A 314 -11.74 -38.40 -4.34
C LEU A 314 -10.81 -38.59 -5.53
N GLU A 315 -9.50 -38.68 -5.30
CA GLU A 315 -8.49 -38.98 -6.32
C GLU A 315 -8.75 -40.34 -6.98
N GLU A 316 -9.00 -41.39 -6.20
CA GLU A 316 -9.38 -42.71 -6.72
C GLU A 316 -10.65 -42.66 -7.58
N GLN A 317 -11.67 -41.92 -7.13
CA GLN A 317 -12.93 -41.75 -7.86
C GLN A 317 -12.73 -41.00 -9.18
N LEU A 318 -11.99 -39.90 -9.17
CA LEU A 318 -11.74 -39.08 -10.36
C LEU A 318 -10.86 -39.79 -11.39
N ASN A 319 -9.90 -40.60 -10.93
CA ASN A 319 -9.10 -41.46 -11.79
C ASN A 319 -9.98 -42.53 -12.48
N ALA A 320 -10.94 -43.11 -11.77
CA ALA A 320 -11.91 -44.05 -12.35
C ALA A 320 -12.84 -43.38 -13.37
N LEU A 321 -13.21 -42.11 -13.15
CA LEU A 321 -14.06 -41.30 -14.03
C LEU A 321 -13.29 -40.64 -15.20
N GLN A 322 -11.96 -40.84 -15.29
CA GLN A 322 -11.08 -40.25 -16.30
C GLN A 322 -11.20 -38.71 -16.40
N GLY A 323 -10.98 -38.02 -15.28
CA GLY A 323 -10.95 -36.55 -15.24
C GLY A 323 -9.99 -35.91 -16.25
N GLY A 324 -10.36 -34.74 -16.78
CA GLY A 324 -9.57 -33.99 -17.76
C GLY A 324 -8.28 -33.35 -17.20
N ALA A 325 -7.59 -32.53 -18.00
CA ALA A 325 -6.39 -31.79 -17.57
C ALA A 325 -6.66 -30.89 -16.35
N ASP A 326 -7.79 -30.19 -16.34
CA ASP A 326 -8.17 -29.29 -15.24
C ASP A 326 -8.33 -30.04 -13.90
N VAL A 327 -8.87 -31.26 -13.93
CA VAL A 327 -9.02 -32.10 -12.73
C VAL A 327 -7.65 -32.55 -12.22
N ARG A 328 -6.70 -32.85 -13.11
CA ARG A 328 -5.32 -33.17 -12.74
C ARG A 328 -4.62 -31.98 -12.09
N VAL A 329 -4.80 -30.76 -12.64
CA VAL A 329 -4.27 -29.53 -12.00
C VAL A 329 -4.83 -29.36 -10.59
N LEU A 330 -6.15 -29.54 -10.41
CA LEU A 330 -6.80 -29.42 -9.11
C LEU A 330 -6.26 -30.47 -8.12
N LEU A 331 -6.17 -31.74 -8.53
CA LEU A 331 -5.60 -32.82 -7.72
C LEU A 331 -4.14 -32.54 -7.33
N ASP A 332 -3.29 -32.18 -8.30
CA ASP A 332 -1.89 -31.87 -8.05
C ASP A 332 -1.75 -30.68 -7.09
N SER A 333 -2.55 -29.62 -7.27
CA SER A 333 -2.53 -28.45 -6.39
C SER A 333 -2.97 -28.79 -4.95
N ALA A 334 -4.03 -29.59 -4.80
CA ALA A 334 -4.53 -30.02 -3.50
C ALA A 334 -3.53 -30.95 -2.80
N ARG A 335 -2.88 -31.86 -3.54
CA ARG A 335 -1.80 -32.71 -3.01
C ARG A 335 -0.64 -31.88 -2.50
N MET A 336 -0.16 -30.92 -3.28
CA MET A 336 0.95 -30.05 -2.88
C MET A 336 0.62 -29.21 -1.66
N ALA A 337 -0.61 -28.68 -1.56
CA ALA A 337 -1.09 -27.94 -0.41
C ALA A 337 -1.21 -28.82 0.86
N LEU A 338 -1.71 -30.05 0.72
CA LEU A 338 -1.73 -31.01 1.82
C LEU A 338 -0.31 -31.35 2.28
N ASP A 339 0.62 -31.58 1.36
CA ASP A 339 2.01 -31.91 1.69
C ASP A 339 2.73 -30.77 2.43
N SER A 340 2.35 -29.51 2.19
CA SER A 340 2.81 -28.36 3.01
C SER A 340 2.04 -28.18 4.32
N GLY A 341 1.07 -29.05 4.64
CA GLY A 341 0.24 -28.94 5.85
C GLY A 341 -0.81 -27.83 5.80
N ALA A 342 -1.15 -27.35 4.59
CA ALA A 342 -2.24 -26.41 4.41
C ALA A 342 -3.59 -27.13 4.44
N MET A 343 -4.64 -26.42 4.82
CA MET A 343 -6.02 -26.89 4.71
C MET A 343 -6.49 -26.71 3.27
N ILE A 344 -7.21 -27.69 2.75
CA ILE A 344 -7.71 -27.73 1.37
C ILE A 344 -9.25 -27.82 1.32
N SER A 345 -9.94 -27.15 2.24
CA SER A 345 -11.41 -27.26 2.37
C SER A 345 -12.13 -26.86 1.08
N ASP A 346 -11.71 -25.75 0.47
CA ASP A 346 -12.31 -25.23 -0.77
C ASP A 346 -12.03 -26.19 -1.95
N GLU A 347 -10.80 -26.71 -2.06
CA GLU A 347 -10.43 -27.66 -3.12
C GLU A 347 -11.16 -29.01 -2.96
N LEU A 348 -11.36 -29.50 -1.73
CA LEU A 348 -12.15 -30.70 -1.48
C LEU A 348 -13.61 -30.51 -1.86
N ASP A 349 -14.18 -29.34 -1.58
CA ASP A 349 -15.52 -29.00 -2.06
C ASP A 349 -15.60 -29.00 -3.59
N GLU A 350 -14.60 -28.42 -4.27
CA GLU A 350 -14.52 -28.44 -5.72
C GLU A 350 -14.37 -29.87 -6.28
N LEU A 351 -13.53 -30.70 -5.67
CA LEU A 351 -13.34 -32.11 -6.04
C LEU A 351 -14.62 -32.94 -5.83
N ARG A 352 -15.29 -32.80 -4.68
CA ARG A 352 -16.59 -33.46 -4.39
C ARG A 352 -17.63 -33.12 -5.46
N ARG A 353 -17.76 -31.84 -5.81
CA ARG A 353 -18.71 -31.37 -6.82
C ARG A 353 -18.36 -31.89 -8.21
N THR A 354 -17.08 -31.88 -8.56
CA THR A 354 -16.57 -32.43 -9.84
C THR A 354 -16.90 -33.91 -9.97
N VAL A 355 -16.68 -34.70 -8.91
CA VAL A 355 -17.11 -36.11 -8.87
C VAL A 355 -18.62 -36.22 -9.09
N GLY A 356 -19.42 -35.43 -8.38
CA GLY A 356 -20.88 -35.44 -8.53
C GLY A 356 -21.35 -35.18 -9.96
N VAL A 357 -20.80 -34.14 -10.62
CA VAL A 357 -21.13 -33.79 -12.00
C VAL A 357 -20.72 -34.90 -12.98
N LEU A 358 -19.53 -35.50 -12.80
CA LEU A 358 -19.05 -36.58 -13.66
C LEU A 358 -19.85 -37.89 -13.45
N GLN A 359 -20.23 -38.21 -12.22
CA GLN A 359 -21.07 -39.38 -11.90
C GLN A 359 -22.49 -39.23 -12.44
N ALA A 360 -23.04 -38.01 -12.49
CA ALA A 360 -24.36 -37.74 -13.03
C ALA A 360 -24.46 -38.03 -14.55
N GLY A 361 -23.33 -38.13 -15.26
CA GLY A 361 -23.22 -38.90 -16.51
C GLY A 361 -24.21 -38.55 -17.61
N GLN A 362 -24.50 -37.27 -17.84
CA GLN A 362 -25.30 -36.82 -18.99
C GLN A 362 -24.40 -36.03 -19.94
N GLY A 363 -24.59 -36.15 -21.26
CA GLY A 363 -23.74 -35.57 -22.31
C GLY A 363 -23.50 -34.05 -22.26
N ALA A 364 -24.03 -33.35 -21.25
CA ALA A 364 -23.76 -31.96 -20.89
C ALA A 364 -22.67 -31.79 -19.80
N ALA A 365 -21.96 -32.84 -19.40
CA ALA A 365 -20.96 -32.80 -18.32
C ALA A 365 -19.91 -31.69 -18.49
N GLY A 366 -19.43 -31.42 -19.71
CA GLY A 366 -18.46 -30.35 -19.96
C GLY A 366 -19.01 -28.95 -19.68
N GLU A 367 -20.26 -28.67 -20.08
CA GLU A 367 -20.92 -27.39 -19.81
C GLU A 367 -21.24 -27.21 -18.33
N LEU A 368 -21.70 -28.27 -17.66
CA LEU A 368 -21.98 -28.25 -16.22
C LEU A 368 -20.70 -28.08 -15.39
N LEU A 369 -19.58 -28.68 -15.80
CA LEU A 369 -18.27 -28.45 -15.18
C LEU A 369 -17.78 -27.01 -15.41
N SER A 370 -18.04 -26.43 -16.58
CA SER A 370 -17.75 -25.01 -16.82
C SER A 370 -18.58 -24.11 -15.90
N LEU A 371 -19.88 -24.35 -15.82
CA LEU A 371 -20.79 -23.59 -14.97
C LEU A 371 -20.43 -23.75 -13.48
N ASN A 372 -20.09 -24.95 -13.03
CA ASN A 372 -19.62 -25.17 -11.65
C ASN A 372 -18.37 -24.34 -11.35
N ARG A 373 -17.41 -24.28 -12.27
CA ARG A 373 -16.22 -23.42 -12.12
C ARG A 373 -16.57 -21.94 -12.11
N ASP A 374 -17.51 -21.50 -12.95
CA ASP A 374 -17.98 -20.11 -12.94
C ASP A 374 -18.60 -19.73 -11.60
N LEU A 375 -19.43 -20.60 -11.02
CA LEU A 375 -20.06 -20.36 -9.72
C LEU A 375 -19.04 -20.37 -8.57
N MET A 376 -18.05 -21.27 -8.59
CA MET A 376 -16.98 -21.30 -7.59
C MET A 376 -16.06 -20.08 -7.70
N ALA A 377 -15.76 -19.63 -8.92
CA ALA A 377 -15.00 -18.40 -9.15
C ALA A 377 -15.77 -17.17 -8.64
N LEU A 378 -17.08 -17.12 -8.89
CA LEU A 378 -17.95 -16.07 -8.38
C LEU A 378 -17.99 -16.07 -6.85
N GLU A 379 -18.11 -17.23 -6.21
CA GLU A 379 -18.03 -17.35 -4.75
C GLU A 379 -16.67 -16.83 -4.22
N ARG A 380 -15.57 -17.20 -4.87
CA ARG A 380 -14.23 -16.75 -4.50
C ARG A 380 -14.07 -15.24 -4.63
N ASP A 381 -14.55 -14.66 -5.74
CA ASP A 381 -14.52 -13.22 -5.97
C ASP A 381 -15.39 -12.49 -4.93
N ALA A 382 -16.59 -13.01 -4.61
CA ALA A 382 -17.50 -12.44 -3.63
C ALA A 382 -16.91 -12.37 -2.22
N ARG A 383 -16.04 -13.31 -1.83
CA ARG A 383 -15.33 -13.27 -0.54
C ARG A 383 -14.39 -12.06 -0.43
N GLY A 384 -13.88 -11.55 -1.55
CA GLY A 384 -13.02 -10.38 -1.59
C GLY A 384 -13.77 -9.05 -1.59
N VAL A 385 -15.10 -9.08 -1.74
CA VAL A 385 -15.94 -7.88 -1.93
C VAL A 385 -16.86 -7.69 -0.71
N PRO A 386 -16.76 -6.55 0.00
CA PRO A 386 -17.57 -6.28 1.18
C PRO A 386 -19.08 -6.41 0.89
N GLY A 387 -19.80 -7.16 1.74
CA GLY A 387 -21.25 -7.35 1.63
C GLY A 387 -21.72 -8.31 0.52
N ALA A 388 -20.87 -8.68 -0.43
CA ALA A 388 -21.25 -9.54 -1.55
C ALA A 388 -21.50 -10.99 -1.10
N SER A 389 -20.62 -11.52 -0.24
CA SER A 389 -20.72 -12.92 0.22
C SER A 389 -21.99 -13.22 0.99
N GLU A 390 -22.49 -12.28 1.80
CA GLU A 390 -23.71 -12.46 2.61
C GLU A 390 -24.97 -12.56 1.74
N GLU A 391 -25.05 -11.75 0.69
CA GLU A 391 -26.17 -11.75 -0.24
C GLU A 391 -26.09 -12.94 -1.23
N LEU A 392 -24.89 -13.27 -1.69
CA LEU A 392 -24.68 -14.31 -2.70
C LEU A 392 -24.67 -15.73 -2.14
N ALA A 393 -24.28 -15.94 -0.88
CA ALA A 393 -24.16 -17.28 -0.29
C ALA A 393 -25.40 -18.17 -0.46
N PRO A 394 -26.63 -17.75 -0.10
CA PRO A 394 -27.81 -18.59 -0.29
C PRO A 394 -28.10 -18.86 -1.78
N LEU A 395 -27.94 -17.86 -2.64
CA LEU A 395 -28.19 -17.98 -4.07
C LEU A 395 -27.19 -18.90 -4.77
N LEU A 396 -25.92 -18.84 -4.36
CA LEU A 396 -24.86 -19.73 -4.84
C LEU A 396 -25.08 -21.15 -4.36
N ALA A 397 -25.50 -21.35 -3.10
CA ALA A 397 -25.83 -22.66 -2.58
C ALA A 397 -26.96 -23.33 -3.40
N ASP A 398 -28.02 -22.59 -3.70
CA ASP A 398 -29.13 -23.06 -4.54
C ASP A 398 -28.66 -23.36 -5.97
N ALA A 399 -27.88 -22.46 -6.56
CA ALA A 399 -27.37 -22.62 -7.92
C ALA A 399 -26.46 -23.86 -8.05
N LEU A 400 -25.55 -24.02 -7.10
CA LEU A 400 -24.64 -25.17 -7.07
C LEU A 400 -25.39 -26.48 -6.81
N ALA A 401 -26.42 -26.48 -5.97
CA ALA A 401 -27.25 -27.66 -5.73
C ALA A 401 -27.99 -28.10 -7.01
N ALA A 402 -28.49 -27.14 -7.79
CA ALA A 402 -29.11 -27.39 -9.09
C ALA A 402 -28.10 -27.92 -10.13
N VAL A 403 -26.90 -27.35 -10.21
CA VAL A 403 -25.82 -27.90 -11.06
C VAL A 403 -25.47 -29.34 -10.65
N GLY A 404 -25.43 -29.64 -9.34
CA GLY A 404 -25.22 -30.99 -8.83
C GLY A 404 -26.34 -31.99 -9.22
N ARG A 405 -27.56 -31.50 -9.48
CA ARG A 405 -28.67 -32.31 -10.04
C ARG A 405 -28.62 -32.43 -11.57
N GLY A 406 -27.65 -31.79 -12.22
CA GLY A 406 -27.54 -31.72 -13.67
C GLY A 406 -28.41 -30.64 -14.33
N GLU A 407 -28.98 -29.73 -13.55
CA GLU A 407 -29.78 -28.61 -14.05
C GLU A 407 -28.87 -27.48 -14.57
N ARG A 408 -29.27 -26.83 -15.67
CA ARG A 408 -28.59 -25.65 -16.19
C ARG A 408 -29.21 -24.39 -15.59
N ILE A 409 -28.36 -23.47 -15.15
CA ILE A 409 -28.76 -22.17 -14.59
C ILE A 409 -28.01 -21.08 -15.33
N ASP A 410 -28.67 -19.93 -15.50
CA ASP A 410 -28.00 -18.72 -15.96
C ASP A 410 -27.28 -18.05 -14.79
N PRO A 411 -25.93 -17.94 -14.80
CA PRO A 411 -25.19 -17.26 -13.74
C PRO A 411 -25.26 -15.73 -13.84
N ALA A 412 -25.84 -15.15 -14.92
CA ALA A 412 -25.84 -13.70 -15.14
C ALA A 412 -26.42 -12.87 -13.97
N PRO A 413 -27.54 -13.26 -13.32
CA PRO A 413 -28.07 -12.50 -12.18
C PRO A 413 -27.12 -12.49 -10.97
N LEU A 414 -26.36 -13.57 -10.75
CA LEU A 414 -25.39 -13.66 -9.67
C LEU A 414 -24.19 -12.73 -9.93
N TRP A 415 -23.74 -12.67 -11.18
CA TRP A 415 -22.69 -11.72 -11.60
C TRP A 415 -23.13 -10.27 -11.43
N GLU A 416 -24.39 -9.94 -11.73
CA GLU A 416 -24.92 -8.58 -11.53
C GLU A 416 -24.93 -8.15 -10.05
N ILE A 417 -25.25 -9.07 -9.14
CA ILE A 417 -25.17 -8.82 -7.70
C ILE A 417 -23.71 -8.54 -7.30
N LEU A 418 -22.77 -9.39 -7.73
CA LEU A 418 -21.35 -9.21 -7.43
C LEU A 418 -20.82 -7.87 -7.98
N GLU A 419 -21.10 -7.56 -9.25
CA GLU A 419 -20.64 -6.34 -9.91
C GLU A 419 -21.18 -5.07 -9.26
N ARG A 420 -22.42 -5.08 -8.76
CA ARG A 420 -22.97 -3.97 -7.98
C ARG A 420 -22.17 -3.74 -6.69
N HIS A 421 -21.81 -4.81 -5.98
CA HIS A 421 -20.97 -4.70 -4.78
C HIS A 421 -19.54 -4.27 -5.11
N MET A 422 -18.97 -4.76 -6.22
CA MET A 422 -17.65 -4.31 -6.71
C MET A 422 -17.67 -2.82 -7.04
N GLY A 423 -18.69 -2.34 -7.76
CA GLY A 423 -18.86 -0.93 -8.07
C GLY A 423 -19.01 -0.06 -6.82
N ALA A 424 -19.80 -0.52 -5.83
CA ALA A 424 -19.91 0.16 -4.54
C ALA A 424 -18.57 0.21 -3.79
N ALA A 425 -17.81 -0.89 -3.79
CA ALA A 425 -16.50 -0.96 -3.17
C ALA A 425 -15.47 -0.03 -3.86
N ALA A 426 -15.48 0.03 -5.19
CA ALA A 426 -14.65 0.91 -5.99
C ALA A 426 -14.98 2.40 -5.75
N GLN A 427 -16.27 2.75 -5.67
CA GLN A 427 -16.69 4.10 -5.32
C GLN A 427 -16.26 4.49 -3.90
N GLN A 428 -16.39 3.57 -2.94
CA GLN A 428 -15.91 3.80 -1.59
C GLN A 428 -14.38 3.97 -1.55
N ARG A 429 -13.63 3.24 -2.40
CA ARG A 429 -12.19 3.42 -2.57
C ARG A 429 -11.84 4.82 -3.08
N GLU A 430 -12.49 5.32 -4.13
CA GLU A 430 -12.25 6.69 -4.61
C GLU A 430 -12.52 7.72 -3.50
N ASN A 431 -13.58 7.53 -2.70
CA ASN A 431 -13.87 8.40 -1.56
C ASN A 431 -12.75 8.37 -0.50
N PHE A 432 -12.18 7.19 -0.23
CA PHE A 432 -11.04 7.05 0.66
C PHE A 432 -9.79 7.73 0.10
N ASP A 433 -9.55 7.63 -1.21
CA ASP A 433 -8.41 8.27 -1.86
C ASP A 433 -8.49 9.80 -1.81
N VAL A 434 -9.70 10.37 -1.92
CA VAL A 434 -9.94 11.80 -1.72
C VAL A 434 -9.64 12.23 -0.28
N ARG A 435 -10.09 11.44 0.71
CA ARG A 435 -9.81 11.72 2.14
C ARG A 435 -8.32 11.62 2.45
N ALA A 436 -7.67 10.57 1.98
CA ALA A 436 -6.23 10.38 2.15
C ALA A 436 -5.43 11.51 1.49
N GLU A 437 -5.85 11.98 0.30
CA GLU A 437 -5.22 13.12 -0.36
C GLU A 437 -5.37 14.41 0.44
N HIS A 438 -6.55 14.65 1.01
CA HIS A 438 -6.75 15.79 1.90
C HIS A 438 -5.78 15.72 3.09
N VAL A 439 -5.70 14.59 3.79
CA VAL A 439 -4.77 14.41 4.91
C VAL A 439 -3.31 14.64 4.50
N ILE A 440 -2.88 14.06 3.38
CA ILE A 440 -1.51 14.22 2.85
C ILE A 440 -1.20 15.70 2.57
N ARG A 441 -2.12 16.41 1.91
CA ARG A 441 -1.97 17.81 1.54
C ARG A 441 -1.90 18.72 2.76
N GLU A 442 -2.78 18.50 3.73
CA GLU A 442 -2.80 19.27 4.98
C GLU A 442 -1.55 19.00 5.81
N TYR A 443 -1.09 17.74 5.89
CA TYR A 443 0.18 17.41 6.53
C TYR A 443 1.36 18.13 5.87
N ASP A 444 1.43 18.15 4.53
CA ASP A 444 2.52 18.81 3.82
C ASP A 444 2.59 20.32 4.12
N ALA A 445 1.47 20.96 4.50
CA ALA A 445 1.44 22.35 4.97
C ALA A 445 1.98 22.54 6.39
N VAL A 446 1.83 21.55 7.27
CA VAL A 446 2.27 21.61 8.69
C VAL A 446 3.58 20.86 8.97
N ARG A 447 4.20 20.25 7.94
CA ARG A 447 5.41 19.44 8.03
C ARG A 447 6.61 20.14 8.68
N GLY A 448 6.68 21.48 8.60
CA GLY A 448 7.76 22.27 9.21
C GLY A 448 7.74 22.31 10.74
N LEU A 449 6.69 21.80 11.38
CA LEU A 449 6.54 21.81 12.84
C LEU A 449 7.22 20.59 13.47
N ALA A 450 8.13 20.82 14.40
CA ALA A 450 8.77 19.78 15.19
C ALA A 450 7.90 19.40 16.40
N GLY A 451 6.97 18.46 16.20
CA GLY A 451 6.12 17.88 17.24
C GLY A 451 5.96 16.37 17.07
N GLU A 452 5.73 15.64 18.17
CA GLU A 452 5.50 14.18 18.13
C GLU A 452 4.24 13.83 17.32
N THR A 453 3.19 14.65 17.46
CA THR A 453 1.94 14.56 16.68
C THR A 453 2.22 14.69 15.18
N THR A 454 3.00 15.71 14.76
CA THR A 454 3.40 15.92 13.36
C THR A 454 4.27 14.77 12.83
N GLN A 455 5.20 14.24 13.62
CA GLN A 455 6.03 13.09 13.22
C GLN A 455 5.20 11.82 13.03
N ARG A 456 4.24 11.57 13.92
CA ARG A 456 3.32 10.41 13.81
C ARG A 456 2.40 10.57 12.60
N LEU A 457 1.87 11.77 12.38
CA LEU A 457 1.06 12.11 11.19
C LEU A 457 1.87 11.92 9.90
N GLY A 458 3.15 12.32 9.88
CA GLY A 458 4.03 12.12 8.73
C GLY A 458 4.21 10.66 8.36
N ARG A 459 4.40 9.77 9.35
CA ARG A 459 4.47 8.32 9.11
C ARG A 459 3.17 7.79 8.49
N LEU A 460 2.02 8.17 9.04
CA LEU A 460 0.73 7.77 8.47
C LEU A 460 0.52 8.34 7.07
N ALA A 461 0.94 9.58 6.80
CA ALA A 461 0.86 10.18 5.47
C ALA A 461 1.70 9.40 4.44
N ASP A 462 2.89 8.91 4.83
CA ASP A 462 3.71 8.04 3.99
C ASP A 462 3.05 6.67 3.75
N THR A 463 2.44 6.08 4.78
CA THR A 463 1.63 4.86 4.66
C THR A 463 0.45 5.08 3.72
N LEU A 464 -0.28 6.20 3.83
CA LEU A 464 -1.39 6.54 2.93
C LEU A 464 -0.91 6.71 1.49
N ARG A 465 0.24 7.35 1.25
CA ARG A 465 0.85 7.44 -0.09
C ARG A 465 1.15 6.06 -0.67
N ALA A 466 1.69 5.15 0.14
CA ALA A 466 1.97 3.78 -0.28
C ALA A 466 0.67 3.00 -0.56
N GLN A 467 -0.32 3.08 0.33
CA GLN A 467 -1.62 2.40 0.18
C GLN A 467 -2.44 2.94 -1.01
N ARG A 468 -2.33 4.23 -1.34
CA ARG A 468 -2.96 4.83 -2.54
C ARG A 468 -2.37 4.32 -3.84
N ARG A 469 -1.09 3.98 -3.85
CA ARG A 469 -0.41 3.41 -5.03
C ARG A 469 -0.81 1.95 -5.27
N LEU A 470 -1.33 1.27 -4.24
CA LEU A 470 -1.95 -0.03 -4.43
C LEU A 470 -3.20 0.14 -5.30
N GLY A 471 -3.31 -0.70 -6.33
CA GLY A 471 -4.47 -0.74 -7.22
C GLY A 471 -5.67 -1.39 -6.54
N ALA A 472 -6.14 -2.52 -7.09
CA ALA A 472 -7.13 -3.34 -6.41
C ALA A 472 -6.55 -3.86 -5.08
N MET A 473 -7.28 -3.67 -3.98
CA MET A 473 -6.86 -4.09 -2.64
C MET A 473 -7.74 -5.23 -2.12
N SER A 474 -7.14 -6.16 -1.38
CA SER A 474 -7.88 -7.14 -0.58
C SER A 474 -8.77 -6.45 0.47
N ALA A 475 -9.79 -7.18 0.94
CA ALA A 475 -10.69 -6.69 2.01
C ALA A 475 -9.91 -6.27 3.27
N GLU A 476 -8.88 -7.04 3.63
CA GLU A 476 -8.00 -6.78 4.77
C GLU A 476 -7.16 -5.52 4.55
N ALA A 477 -6.53 -5.38 3.37
CA ALA A 477 -5.73 -4.20 3.05
C ALA A 477 -6.61 -2.93 3.03
N ARG A 478 -7.86 -3.06 2.57
CA ARG A 478 -8.85 -2.00 2.56
C ARG A 478 -9.27 -1.59 3.98
N GLU A 479 -9.52 -2.54 4.86
CA GLU A 479 -9.83 -2.25 6.27
C GLU A 479 -8.67 -1.51 6.95
N ARG A 480 -7.43 -1.97 6.74
CA ARG A 480 -6.23 -1.25 7.19
C ARG A 480 -6.17 0.17 6.64
N TYR A 481 -6.43 0.34 5.35
CA TYR A 481 -6.41 1.66 4.73
C TYR A 481 -7.42 2.61 5.37
N VAL A 482 -8.64 2.14 5.63
CA VAL A 482 -9.66 2.92 6.35
C VAL A 482 -9.19 3.28 7.75
N GLN A 483 -8.59 2.33 8.48
CA GLN A 483 -8.06 2.60 9.82
C GLN A 483 -6.93 3.64 9.77
N THR A 484 -5.98 3.50 8.85
CA THR A 484 -4.89 4.48 8.65
C THR A 484 -5.45 5.89 8.36
N ILE A 485 -6.50 6.00 7.55
CA ILE A 485 -7.16 7.28 7.27
C ILE A 485 -7.77 7.87 8.55
N VAL A 486 -8.54 7.08 9.29
CA VAL A 486 -9.21 7.54 10.52
C VAL A 486 -8.18 8.01 11.56
N ASP A 487 -7.11 7.23 11.76
CA ASP A 487 -6.04 7.59 12.68
C ASP A 487 -5.31 8.86 12.24
N ALA A 488 -5.08 9.03 10.94
CA ALA A 488 -4.41 10.21 10.39
C ALA A 488 -5.30 11.46 10.44
N GLU A 489 -6.60 11.34 10.22
CA GLU A 489 -7.56 12.44 10.39
C GLU A 489 -7.65 12.90 11.85
N ALA A 490 -7.64 11.96 12.80
CA ALA A 490 -7.61 12.27 14.23
C ALA A 490 -6.33 13.04 14.61
N LEU A 491 -5.15 12.55 14.18
CA LEU A 491 -3.88 13.24 14.44
C LEU A 491 -3.76 14.56 13.70
N LEU A 492 -4.36 14.70 12.51
CA LEU A 492 -4.39 15.97 11.80
C LEU A 492 -5.19 17.02 12.57
N ALA A 493 -6.35 16.64 13.13
CA ALA A 493 -7.16 17.54 13.96
C ALA A 493 -6.39 17.98 15.22
N GLU A 494 -5.65 17.07 15.85
CA GLU A 494 -4.77 17.36 17.00
C GLU A 494 -3.63 18.31 16.60
N ALA A 495 -2.91 18.01 15.51
CA ALA A 495 -1.82 18.85 15.00
C ALA A 495 -2.31 20.26 14.62
N GLN A 496 -3.51 20.39 14.04
CA GLN A 496 -4.12 21.69 13.73
C GLN A 496 -4.54 22.45 14.99
N ALA A 497 -4.97 21.75 16.05
CA ALA A 497 -5.27 22.37 17.33
C ALA A 497 -4.00 22.87 18.03
N GLU A 498 -2.94 22.05 18.06
CA GLU A 498 -1.62 22.43 18.56
C GLU A 498 -1.04 23.62 17.79
N HIS A 499 -1.15 23.62 16.45
CA HIS A 499 -0.67 24.73 15.63
C HIS A 499 -1.42 26.03 15.92
N ARG A 500 -2.76 25.98 16.04
CA ARG A 500 -3.55 27.15 16.41
C ARG A 500 -3.21 27.66 17.81
N ALA A 501 -3.04 26.76 18.78
CA ALA A 501 -2.61 27.14 20.13
C ALA A 501 -1.22 27.80 20.11
N ALA A 502 -0.27 27.25 19.35
CA ALA A 502 1.07 27.83 19.20
C ALA A 502 1.03 29.21 18.53
N GLN A 503 0.18 29.41 17.52
CA GLN A 503 -0.04 30.71 16.88
C GLN A 503 -0.68 31.71 17.84
N GLU A 504 -1.68 31.31 18.62
CA GLU A 504 -2.33 32.16 19.63
C GLU A 504 -1.33 32.60 20.70
N VAL A 505 -0.52 31.68 21.21
CA VAL A 505 0.58 31.97 22.15
C VAL A 505 1.58 32.96 21.53
N THR A 506 2.02 32.70 20.29
CA THR A 506 2.94 33.59 19.57
C THR A 506 2.33 34.99 19.36
N SER A 507 1.04 35.07 19.04
CA SER A 507 0.33 36.35 18.88
C SER A 507 0.17 37.11 20.20
N THR A 508 -0.01 36.39 21.31
CA THR A 508 -0.14 36.97 22.66
C THR A 508 1.21 37.50 23.17
N PHE A 509 2.32 36.84 22.84
CA PHE A 509 3.67 37.33 23.15
C PHE A 509 4.20 38.40 22.18
N GLY A 510 3.62 38.53 20.98
CA GLY A 510 4.14 39.36 19.89
C GLY A 510 3.94 40.88 19.99
N GLN A 511 3.08 41.38 20.87
CA GLN A 511 2.87 42.84 21.06
C GLN A 511 3.00 43.32 22.51
N ASP A 512 2.58 42.53 23.50
CA ASP A 512 2.58 42.97 24.90
C ASP A 512 3.83 42.56 25.70
N ALA A 513 4.55 41.50 25.28
CA ALA A 513 5.75 41.06 26.00
C ALA A 513 7.01 41.85 25.60
N LEU A 514 7.08 42.36 24.36
CA LEU A 514 8.19 43.19 23.89
C LEU A 514 8.12 44.63 24.40
N SER A 515 6.91 45.17 24.61
CA SER A 515 6.70 46.49 25.22
C SER A 515 7.07 46.47 26.72
N GLY A 516 6.69 45.40 27.43
CA GLY A 516 7.10 45.21 28.84
C GLY A 516 8.60 44.94 29.04
N LEU A 517 9.30 44.34 28.07
CA LEU A 517 10.75 44.13 28.15
C LEU A 517 11.56 45.37 27.74
N LEU A 518 11.00 46.25 26.92
CA LEU A 518 11.64 47.52 26.53
C LEU A 518 11.44 48.63 27.56
N ASP A 519 10.32 48.64 28.30
CA ASP A 519 10.09 49.59 29.41
C ASP A 519 10.99 49.33 30.64
N VAL A 520 11.56 48.13 30.77
CA VAL A 520 12.51 47.81 31.86
C VAL A 520 13.90 48.38 31.59
N PHE A 521 14.22 48.75 30.34
CA PHE A 521 15.50 49.36 29.98
C PHE A 521 15.47 50.89 29.85
N ASP A 522 14.30 51.54 30.00
CA ASP A 522 14.16 53.01 29.88
C ASP A 522 13.73 53.71 31.18
N LEU A 523 14.17 53.19 32.34
CA LEU A 523 14.04 53.86 33.63
C LEU A 523 15.42 54.06 34.28
N GLY A 524 16.06 55.20 33.96
CA GLY A 524 17.26 55.62 34.71
C GLY A 524 18.13 56.74 34.16
N GLY A 525 17.67 57.61 33.26
CA GLY A 525 18.39 58.82 32.86
C GLY A 525 18.00 60.03 33.73
N GLY A 526 18.85 60.44 34.68
CA GLY A 526 18.62 61.64 35.49
C GLY A 526 19.65 61.89 36.60
N ASP A 527 20.82 62.39 36.20
CA ASP A 527 21.84 63.18 36.93
C ASP A 527 21.80 63.28 38.47
N GLY A 528 22.91 62.88 39.09
CA GLY A 528 23.17 63.19 40.50
C GLY A 528 24.50 62.67 41.06
N SER A 529 25.61 63.32 40.67
CA SER A 529 26.81 63.57 41.47
C SER A 529 27.37 62.47 42.42
N GLY A 530 28.57 61.99 42.06
CA GLY A 530 29.67 61.91 43.03
C GLY A 530 29.97 60.53 43.61
N GLY A 531 31.18 60.04 43.35
CA GLY A 531 31.81 59.00 44.18
C GLY A 531 32.65 58.02 43.39
N GLY A 532 33.88 58.43 43.07
CA GLY A 532 34.88 57.52 42.51
C GLY A 532 35.26 56.42 43.50
N LEU A 533 35.34 55.18 43.01
CA LEU A 533 36.10 54.13 43.66
C LEU A 533 36.45 53.06 42.62
N PHE A 534 37.50 53.33 41.84
CA PHE A 534 38.58 52.42 41.43
C PHE A 534 39.26 53.00 40.18
N GLY A 535 40.50 53.43 40.38
CA GLY A 535 41.30 54.16 39.42
C GLY A 535 41.76 53.31 38.24
N ALA A 536 41.72 53.98 37.09
CA ALA A 536 42.43 53.71 35.85
C ALA A 536 43.96 53.64 36.10
N LEU A 537 44.65 52.63 35.56
CA LEU A 537 45.43 52.64 34.30
C LEU A 537 46.78 53.37 34.40
N ASP A 538 47.83 52.61 34.08
CA ASP A 538 49.06 52.97 33.35
C ASP A 538 49.70 51.62 32.93
N ASP A 539 50.28 51.37 31.75
CA ASP A 539 50.37 52.08 30.48
C ASP A 539 50.98 51.09 29.44
N ALA A 540 50.42 51.03 28.23
CA ALA A 540 50.98 50.58 26.92
C ALA A 540 51.65 49.17 26.72
N PRO A 541 51.92 48.70 25.46
CA PRO A 541 51.28 47.52 24.86
C PRO A 541 52.23 46.34 24.53
N PRO A 542 51.69 45.17 24.14
CA PRO A 542 52.27 44.50 22.97
C PRO A 542 51.28 43.79 22.04
N SER A 543 51.51 44.01 20.75
CA SER A 543 51.59 43.00 19.68
C SER A 543 50.43 42.02 19.47
N ALA A 544 49.70 42.29 18.39
CA ALA A 544 48.77 41.37 17.73
C ALA A 544 49.43 40.03 17.33
N PRO A 545 48.76 38.89 17.52
CA PRO A 545 49.09 37.66 16.80
C PRO A 545 48.18 37.50 15.57
N ALA A 546 48.87 37.52 14.42
CA ALA A 546 48.72 36.63 13.26
C ALA A 546 47.32 36.12 12.86
N SER A 547 46.84 36.64 11.74
CA SER A 547 45.84 36.01 10.87
C SER A 547 46.32 34.65 10.37
N PRO A 548 45.46 33.61 10.37
CA PRO A 548 45.56 32.49 9.45
C PRO A 548 44.72 32.75 8.20
N GLN A 549 45.39 32.65 7.05
CA GLN A 549 44.82 32.48 5.70
C GLN A 549 43.82 31.31 5.69
N ALA A 550 42.60 31.54 5.18
CA ALA A 550 42.17 31.14 3.83
C ALA A 550 42.32 29.63 3.56
N ASP A 551 41.23 28.88 3.74
CA ASP A 551 40.67 28.01 2.69
C ASP A 551 39.28 27.44 3.08
N ALA A 552 38.36 27.50 2.10
CA ALA A 552 37.07 26.79 1.97
C ALA A 552 35.82 27.26 2.76
N LEU A 553 35.32 28.46 2.45
CA LEU A 553 33.87 28.72 2.40
C LEU A 553 33.45 28.70 0.93
N ALA A 554 32.78 27.63 0.50
CA ALA A 554 32.22 27.51 -0.85
C ALA A 554 30.95 28.37 -0.96
N ASP A 555 31.15 29.59 -1.46
CA ASP A 555 30.33 30.33 -2.42
C ASP A 555 28.83 29.99 -2.50
N ASP A 556 28.01 30.76 -1.77
CA ASP A 556 26.55 30.84 -1.92
C ASP A 556 26.22 31.91 -2.98
N SER A 557 26.85 31.81 -4.16
CA SER A 557 26.78 32.81 -5.22
C SER A 557 25.44 32.72 -5.97
N LEU A 558 24.46 33.47 -5.47
CA LEU A 558 23.21 33.73 -6.17
C LEU A 558 23.47 34.77 -7.27
N GLU A 559 23.26 34.36 -8.52
CA GLU A 559 23.31 35.24 -9.68
C GLU A 559 21.90 35.55 -10.19
N SER A 560 21.67 36.77 -10.68
CA SER A 560 20.38 37.20 -11.18
C SER A 560 20.50 38.01 -12.47
N TRP A 561 19.49 37.90 -13.32
CA TRP A 561 19.39 38.57 -14.61
C TRP A 561 17.97 39.08 -14.86
N VAL A 562 17.87 40.23 -15.51
CA VAL A 562 16.62 40.74 -16.08
C VAL A 562 16.72 40.65 -17.59
N VAL A 563 15.72 40.05 -18.22
CA VAL A 563 15.65 39.83 -19.66
C VAL A 563 14.43 40.56 -20.20
N GLU A 564 14.62 41.44 -21.18
CA GLU A 564 13.53 42.12 -21.88
C GLU A 564 13.71 41.95 -23.38
N GLY A 565 12.62 41.65 -24.11
CA GLY A 565 12.68 41.53 -25.57
C GLY A 565 13.64 40.45 -26.08
N GLY A 566 13.91 39.41 -25.28
CA GLY A 566 14.84 38.33 -25.61
C GLY A 566 16.32 38.72 -25.46
N GLN A 567 16.63 39.79 -24.71
CA GLN A 567 18.00 40.20 -24.40
C GLN A 567 18.18 40.43 -22.90
N VAL A 568 19.35 40.11 -22.36
CA VAL A 568 19.71 40.42 -20.97
C VAL A 568 19.94 41.94 -20.87
N VAL A 569 19.13 42.62 -20.04
CA VAL A 569 19.21 44.06 -19.77
C VAL A 569 19.97 44.35 -18.48
N ASP A 570 19.90 43.45 -17.50
CA ASP A 570 20.63 43.51 -16.24
C ASP A 570 21.16 42.13 -15.85
N GLY A 571 22.34 42.08 -15.22
CA GLY A 571 23.04 40.84 -14.84
C GLY A 571 24.41 40.61 -15.52
N SER A 572 25.10 39.54 -15.12
CA SER A 572 26.45 39.19 -15.61
C SER A 572 26.42 38.71 -17.07
N ASP A 573 27.48 38.99 -17.85
CA ASP A 573 27.59 38.51 -19.24
C ASP A 573 28.00 37.03 -19.30
N ASP A 574 27.07 36.14 -18.94
CA ASP A 574 27.28 34.69 -18.92
C ASP A 574 26.75 34.03 -20.22
N PRO A 575 27.58 33.28 -20.97
CA PRO A 575 27.13 32.55 -22.16
C PRO A 575 26.02 31.52 -21.87
N THR A 576 25.93 31.02 -20.64
CA THR A 576 24.88 30.09 -20.18
C THR A 576 23.55 30.82 -19.99
N ALA A 577 23.57 32.02 -19.40
CA ALA A 577 22.38 32.85 -19.26
C ALA A 577 21.78 33.22 -20.63
N ARG A 578 22.62 33.48 -21.64
CA ARG A 578 22.15 33.71 -23.03
C ARG A 578 21.41 32.51 -23.63
N ARG A 579 21.85 31.27 -23.34
CA ARG A 579 21.12 30.05 -23.78
C ARG A 579 19.79 29.87 -23.06
N VAL A 580 19.73 30.28 -21.78
CA VAL A 580 18.48 30.28 -21.02
C VAL A 580 17.50 31.31 -21.60
N VAL A 581 17.98 32.47 -22.02
CA VAL A 581 17.16 33.50 -22.70
C VAL A 581 16.49 32.96 -23.98
N ASP A 582 17.22 32.20 -24.82
CA ASP A 582 16.65 31.55 -26.01
C ASP A 582 15.51 30.57 -25.64
N LEU A 583 15.66 29.86 -24.52
CA LEU A 583 14.64 28.94 -24.01
C LEU A 583 13.42 29.67 -23.44
N LEU A 584 13.62 30.82 -22.79
CA LEU A 584 12.52 31.65 -22.27
C LEU A 584 11.67 32.25 -23.39
N ALA A 585 12.26 32.55 -24.55
CA ALA A 585 11.49 32.96 -25.73
C ALA A 585 10.51 31.86 -26.19
N ALA A 586 10.94 30.59 -26.15
CA ALA A 586 10.06 29.46 -26.45
C ALA A 586 8.99 29.25 -25.37
N ALA A 587 9.37 29.41 -24.09
CA ALA A 587 8.42 29.33 -22.96
C ALA A 587 7.33 30.41 -23.06
N GLN A 588 7.70 31.62 -23.47
CA GLN A 588 6.76 32.72 -23.69
C GLN A 588 5.80 32.43 -24.84
N ALA A 589 6.26 31.83 -25.93
CA ALA A 589 5.39 31.41 -27.04
C ALA A 589 4.37 30.33 -26.63
N LEU A 590 4.70 29.54 -25.60
CA LEU A 590 3.81 28.53 -25.00
C LEU A 590 2.89 29.10 -23.90
N GLY A 591 2.99 30.39 -23.58
CA GLY A 591 2.19 31.03 -22.53
C GLY A 591 2.62 30.65 -21.11
N LEU A 592 3.85 30.17 -20.91
CA LEU A 592 4.38 29.86 -19.59
C LEU A 592 4.79 31.14 -18.87
N THR A 593 4.44 31.25 -17.59
CA THR A 593 4.80 32.39 -16.73
C THR A 593 5.94 32.08 -15.77
N ARG A 594 6.27 30.80 -15.59
CA ARG A 594 7.31 30.31 -14.69
C ARG A 594 8.06 29.14 -15.31
N VAL A 595 9.39 29.16 -15.19
CA VAL A 595 10.28 28.11 -15.68
C VAL A 595 11.32 27.79 -14.61
N ASP A 596 11.42 26.53 -14.22
CA ASP A 596 12.40 26.02 -13.28
C ASP A 596 13.27 24.98 -14.00
N LEU A 597 14.60 25.12 -13.96
CA LEU A 597 15.55 24.24 -14.66
C LEU A 597 16.63 23.76 -13.70
N GLY A 598 16.86 22.44 -13.63
CA GLY A 598 17.94 21.84 -12.84
C GLY A 598 18.98 21.17 -13.74
N GLY A 599 20.27 21.35 -13.41
CA GLY A 599 21.35 20.72 -14.16
C GLY A 599 22.71 20.74 -13.44
N PRO A 600 23.74 20.10 -14.01
CA PRO A 600 25.09 20.04 -13.41
C PRO A 600 25.79 21.40 -13.32
N GLN A 601 25.21 22.46 -13.91
CA GLN A 601 25.70 23.84 -13.85
C GLN A 601 24.93 24.71 -12.82
N GLY A 602 24.10 24.08 -11.98
CA GLY A 602 23.27 24.75 -10.98
C GLY A 602 21.78 24.69 -11.29
N GLU A 603 21.00 25.19 -10.34
CA GLU A 603 19.56 25.36 -10.43
C GLU A 603 19.24 26.75 -10.97
N TRP A 604 18.20 26.85 -11.79
CA TRP A 604 17.71 28.10 -12.38
C TRP A 604 16.22 28.24 -12.12
N ALA A 605 15.79 29.48 -11.85
CA ALA A 605 14.38 29.84 -11.76
C ALA A 605 14.14 31.12 -12.55
N ALA A 606 13.07 31.14 -13.34
CA ALA A 606 12.67 32.29 -14.14
C ALA A 606 11.17 32.55 -14.02
N HIS A 607 10.81 33.83 -13.94
CA HIS A 607 9.43 34.29 -13.85
C HIS A 607 9.18 35.43 -14.84
N SER A 608 8.08 35.35 -15.59
CA SER A 608 7.69 36.40 -16.51
C SER A 608 6.94 37.51 -15.79
N ASP A 609 7.15 38.75 -16.21
CA ASP A 609 6.39 39.92 -15.74
C ASP A 609 5.04 40.10 -16.48
N GLY A 610 4.74 39.24 -17.45
CA GLY A 610 3.53 39.31 -18.28
C GLY A 610 3.54 40.40 -19.36
N GLN A 611 4.57 41.25 -19.42
CA GLN A 611 4.77 42.29 -20.44
C GLN A 611 5.90 41.93 -21.43
N GLY A 612 6.43 40.71 -21.32
CA GLY A 612 7.48 40.18 -22.19
C GLY A 612 8.89 40.32 -21.62
N GLY A 613 9.00 40.71 -20.35
CA GLY A 613 10.21 40.57 -19.57
C GLY A 613 10.21 39.29 -18.72
N TRP A 614 11.42 38.86 -18.34
CA TRP A 614 11.69 37.74 -17.47
C TRP A 614 12.72 38.12 -16.42
N ARG A 615 12.48 37.71 -15.18
CA ARG A 615 13.47 37.72 -14.10
C ARG A 615 14.02 36.32 -13.97
N VAL A 616 15.34 36.17 -13.93
CA VAL A 616 16.03 34.87 -13.92
C VAL A 616 17.03 34.87 -12.78
N ALA A 617 17.10 33.79 -12.02
CA ALA A 617 18.12 33.60 -10.99
C ALA A 617 18.76 32.21 -11.11
N ARG A 618 20.05 32.12 -10.76
CA ARG A 618 20.83 30.89 -10.66
C ARG A 618 21.45 30.75 -9.28
N ALA A 619 21.44 29.54 -8.73
CA ALA A 619 22.25 29.17 -7.58
C ALA A 619 22.83 27.75 -7.73
N ALA A 620 23.84 27.42 -6.93
CA ALA A 620 24.43 26.09 -6.92
C ALA A 620 23.45 25.00 -6.46
N THR A 621 22.47 25.35 -5.62
CA THR A 621 21.41 24.46 -5.15
C THR A 621 20.05 25.16 -5.19
N ARG A 622 18.96 24.41 -4.97
CA ARG A 622 17.60 24.95 -5.03
C ARG A 622 17.25 25.84 -3.82
N ASP A 623 17.86 25.58 -2.67
CA ASP A 623 17.53 26.23 -1.39
C ASP A 623 17.73 27.76 -1.42
N PRO A 624 18.84 28.31 -1.96
CA PRO A 624 19.01 29.76 -2.11
C PRO A 624 17.99 30.42 -3.06
N LEU A 625 17.57 29.74 -4.13
CA LEU A 625 16.56 30.28 -5.06
C LEU A 625 15.21 30.45 -4.37
N ASP A 626 14.78 29.43 -3.63
CA ASP A 626 13.46 29.42 -3.01
C ASP A 626 13.41 30.33 -1.76
N ARG A 627 14.53 30.50 -1.05
CA ARG A 627 14.61 31.34 0.16
C ARG A 627 14.90 32.81 -0.15
N VAL A 628 15.78 33.10 -1.10
CA VAL A 628 16.33 34.45 -1.33
C VAL A 628 15.81 35.06 -2.62
N ALA A 629 15.84 34.32 -3.74
CA ALA A 629 15.45 34.88 -5.04
C ALA A 629 13.93 34.90 -5.27
N ARG A 630 13.18 34.04 -4.61
CA ARG A 630 11.74 33.85 -4.86
C ARG A 630 10.89 35.12 -4.71
N PRO A 631 11.05 35.95 -3.67
CA PRO A 631 10.30 37.21 -3.56
C PRO A 631 10.58 38.14 -4.75
N TRP A 632 11.85 38.27 -5.14
CA TRP A 632 12.27 39.09 -6.27
C TRP A 632 11.78 38.55 -7.63
N LEU A 633 11.81 37.23 -7.83
CA LEU A 633 11.30 36.60 -9.05
C LEU A 633 9.80 36.86 -9.21
N GLU A 634 9.01 36.67 -8.15
CA GLU A 634 7.55 36.79 -8.19
C GLU A 634 7.07 38.25 -8.21
N THR A 635 7.73 39.16 -7.47
CA THR A 635 7.25 40.54 -7.27
C THR A 635 8.12 41.60 -7.93
N GLY A 636 9.43 41.37 -8.06
CA GLY A 636 10.41 42.35 -8.53
C GLY A 636 10.92 43.29 -7.45
N GLU A 637 10.44 43.15 -6.22
CA GLU A 637 10.93 43.89 -5.06
C GLU A 637 12.14 43.14 -4.47
N VAL A 638 13.23 43.88 -4.20
CA VAL A 638 14.47 43.38 -3.60
C VAL A 638 14.38 43.43 -2.08
#